data_AF-A0A519WQ51-F1
#
_entry.id   AF-A0A519WQ51-F1
#
_cell.length_a   1.000
_cell.length_b   1.000
_cell.length_c   1.000
_cell.angle_alpha   90.00
_cell.angle_beta   90.00
_cell.angle_gamma   90.00
#
_symmetry.space_group_name_H-M   'P 1'
#
loop_
_entity.id
_entity.type
_entity.pdbx_description
1 polymer ?
#
loop_
_entity_poly.entity_id
_entity_poly.type
_entity_poly.pdbx_seq_one_letter_code
_entity_poly.pdbx_strand_id
1 'polypeptide(L)'
;DAASTLEVVAWNIEWFGSPAQDPSNDLQQAANVKTIVNNLNADIYGFAEVVDTTLFRNTVLPSGYNVIFSEFGSYADNKADVDYPLAQKLAFMYRTDIIKPVRTFGVLYDTYNPANPATSADGTAYKNWSSGRFPFAMEANVTINGKTENVYFMEIHAKANTGTPAEQVDSYNRRKGGNAQFKTWIDANLPGKKIIILGDFNDVLNPDKTIAPMPAGTGTSYSDFTNDAANYFPITLPLSLAGKQSTAGFPTVIDNMIITKNLNINYIPGTAEVLDGVRSLVTNYTSTTTDHYPIKSRYLFGNGAPTLAAIANRTVCYSATNQTVALTGITAGPETTQTTTLTVTSDNPNLFDVLTVSGTGATGTLTYHFKNNVAGSANVTVTVTDNGGTAFGGVDTFSQTFKITVNGLATATVSGTTAVPQNATAPTITFTGANGIAPYTFIYNINGGTNRTITTTTGNSVTVTAPTNAVGTFAYNLVNVADANCGQAQTGAATVTVRPLPLATISATAAVCINGTSPVVTFTGSVGTAPYTFTYQINGGANRTITTSASATTATINAPTNAAGTFNYTLVSVADAYATQAQSGTAIVTINALPVVNVTSNNSSTISKGTTVVLTATGGVNYNWSPSTDVISGQGTATLTVRPKQTTTYTVTVTNASGCVANQSITIQVEEDYKIKPINILTPNGDGKNDKFVIENIDYYPNNTLKVFDRAGRAVYTKKGYANEWDGTLNGSPLASDTYYYILEFGPNLGQFKGYITLIRN
;
A
#
# COMPACT_ATOMS: atom_id res chain seq x y z
N ASP A 1 -49.80 -7.69 -18.26
CA ASP A 1 -50.09 -7.11 -19.59
C ASP A 1 -51.59 -6.90 -19.70
N ALA A 2 -52.07 -5.77 -20.25
CA ALA A 2 -53.52 -5.54 -20.47
C ALA A 2 -54.12 -6.58 -21.43
N ALA A 3 -53.32 -7.08 -22.38
CA ALA A 3 -53.77 -8.07 -23.35
C ALA A 3 -54.11 -9.45 -22.75
N SER A 4 -53.68 -9.72 -21.51
CA SER A 4 -53.84 -11.03 -20.86
C SER A 4 -54.82 -11.03 -19.69
N THR A 5 -55.56 -9.94 -19.48
CA THR A 5 -56.46 -9.74 -18.33
C THR A 5 -57.81 -9.22 -18.75
N LEU A 6 -58.87 -9.52 -17.99
CA LEU A 6 -60.18 -8.89 -18.16
C LEU A 6 -60.13 -7.52 -17.51
N GLU A 7 -60.36 -6.45 -18.29
CA GLU A 7 -60.53 -5.10 -17.75
C GLU A 7 -62.01 -4.75 -17.64
N VAL A 8 -62.46 -4.47 -16.41
CA VAL A 8 -63.86 -4.13 -16.09
C VAL A 8 -63.90 -2.71 -15.58
N VAL A 9 -64.78 -1.89 -16.15
CA VAL A 9 -65.00 -0.49 -15.76
C VAL A 9 -66.44 -0.28 -15.31
N ALA A 10 -66.65 0.46 -14.24
CA ALA A 10 -67.93 1.01 -13.82
C ALA A 10 -67.91 2.53 -13.95
N TRP A 11 -68.94 3.13 -14.52
CA TRP A 11 -68.96 4.58 -14.72
C TRP A 11 -70.39 5.14 -14.79
N ASN A 12 -70.77 5.94 -13.79
CA ASN A 12 -71.91 6.85 -13.90
C ASN A 12 -71.51 8.00 -14.84
N ILE A 13 -72.34 8.28 -15.85
CA ILE A 13 -72.08 9.31 -16.86
C ILE A 13 -73.06 10.49 -16.78
N GLU A 14 -73.71 10.67 -15.63
CA GLU A 14 -74.58 11.80 -15.23
C GLU A 14 -75.59 12.21 -16.31
N TRP A 15 -76.83 11.75 -16.19
CA TRP A 15 -77.96 12.10 -17.06
C TRP A 15 -77.65 12.11 -18.56
N PHE A 16 -76.93 11.09 -19.05
CA PHE A 16 -76.39 11.09 -20.40
C PHE A 16 -77.45 11.29 -21.49
N GLY A 17 -77.31 12.38 -22.26
CA GLY A 17 -78.23 12.75 -23.33
C GLY A 17 -79.61 13.21 -22.87
N SER A 18 -79.73 13.67 -21.63
CA SER A 18 -81.00 14.15 -21.08
C SER A 18 -81.32 15.55 -21.60
N PRO A 19 -82.51 15.77 -22.22
CA PRO A 19 -82.90 17.09 -22.67
C PRO A 19 -83.26 18.06 -21.53
N ALA A 20 -83.27 17.58 -20.28
CA ALA A 20 -83.81 18.30 -19.12
C ALA A 20 -82.81 18.43 -17.96
N GLN A 21 -81.63 17.81 -18.04
CA GLN A 21 -80.65 17.77 -16.97
C GLN A 21 -79.26 18.11 -17.51
N ASP A 22 -78.37 18.57 -16.65
CA ASP A 22 -76.98 18.80 -17.04
C ASP A 22 -76.20 17.47 -17.16
N PRO A 23 -75.15 17.43 -17.99
CA PRO A 23 -74.59 18.50 -18.82
C PRO A 23 -75.47 18.92 -20.02
N SER A 24 -75.83 20.20 -20.12
CA SER A 24 -76.76 20.76 -21.12
C SER A 24 -76.39 20.65 -22.61
N ASN A 25 -75.20 20.14 -22.96
CA ASN A 25 -74.80 19.90 -24.36
C ASN A 25 -74.55 18.41 -24.62
N ASP A 26 -75.63 17.71 -24.97
CA ASP A 26 -75.64 16.25 -25.16
C ASP A 26 -74.62 15.75 -26.20
N LEU A 27 -74.44 16.49 -27.31
CA LEU A 27 -73.48 16.10 -28.35
C LEU A 27 -72.03 16.23 -27.86
N GLN A 28 -71.73 17.27 -27.08
CA GLN A 28 -70.43 17.43 -26.45
C GLN A 28 -70.20 16.36 -25.38
N GLN A 29 -71.20 16.07 -24.56
CA GLN A 29 -71.14 15.01 -23.56
C GLN A 29 -70.84 13.66 -24.22
N ALA A 30 -71.58 13.31 -25.28
CA ALA A 30 -71.36 12.08 -26.03
C ALA A 30 -69.96 11.98 -26.67
N ALA A 31 -69.43 13.09 -27.20
CA ALA A 31 -68.07 13.14 -27.74
C ALA A 31 -67.00 12.97 -26.66
N ASN A 32 -67.22 13.55 -25.46
CA ASN A 32 -66.33 13.40 -24.32
C ASN A 32 -66.32 11.96 -23.79
N VAL A 33 -67.51 11.38 -23.59
CA VAL A 33 -67.67 9.97 -23.17
C VAL A 33 -66.98 9.04 -24.16
N LYS A 34 -67.15 9.25 -25.47
CA LYS A 34 -66.42 8.51 -26.51
C LYS A 34 -64.91 8.62 -26.37
N THR A 35 -64.39 9.83 -26.11
CA THR A 35 -62.96 10.09 -25.95
C THR A 35 -62.38 9.27 -24.80
N ILE A 36 -63.09 9.25 -23.67
CA ILE A 36 -62.67 8.51 -22.47
C ILE A 36 -62.76 7.00 -22.72
N VAL A 37 -63.86 6.50 -23.28
CA VAL A 37 -64.00 5.09 -23.65
C VAL A 37 -62.86 4.63 -24.56
N ASN A 38 -62.55 5.38 -25.62
CA ASN A 38 -61.46 5.05 -26.54
C ASN A 38 -60.08 5.09 -25.88
N ASN A 39 -59.88 5.95 -24.87
CA ASN A 39 -58.63 6.03 -24.14
C ASN A 39 -58.46 4.85 -23.16
N LEU A 40 -59.53 4.52 -22.44
CA LEU A 40 -59.50 3.44 -21.45
C LEU A 40 -59.45 2.06 -22.12
N ASN A 41 -60.18 1.87 -23.21
CA ASN A 41 -60.21 0.64 -24.01
C ASN A 41 -60.36 -0.64 -23.17
N ALA A 42 -61.27 -0.62 -22.19
CA ALA A 42 -61.56 -1.75 -21.32
C ALA A 42 -62.46 -2.78 -22.01
N ASP A 43 -62.45 -4.02 -21.55
CA ASP A 43 -63.18 -5.09 -22.22
C ASP A 43 -64.70 -5.03 -21.96
N ILE A 44 -65.08 -4.48 -20.81
CA ILE A 44 -66.48 -4.22 -20.46
C ILE A 44 -66.63 -2.99 -19.58
N TYR A 45 -67.72 -2.27 -19.84
CA TYR A 45 -68.16 -1.11 -19.10
C TYR A 45 -69.59 -1.35 -18.60
N GLY A 46 -69.81 -1.14 -17.31
CA GLY A 46 -71.11 -0.89 -16.71
C GLY A 46 -71.35 0.62 -16.63
N PHE A 47 -72.45 1.08 -17.24
CA PHE A 47 -72.83 2.48 -17.26
C PHE A 47 -74.13 2.74 -16.49
N ALA A 48 -74.11 3.80 -15.69
CA ALA A 48 -75.31 4.34 -15.06
C ALA A 48 -75.75 5.66 -15.70
N GLU A 49 -77.03 5.98 -15.53
CA GLU A 49 -77.66 7.23 -16.00
C GLU A 49 -77.74 7.44 -17.52
N VAL A 50 -77.90 6.36 -18.29
CA VAL A 50 -78.11 6.49 -19.74
C VAL A 50 -79.56 6.88 -20.02
N VAL A 51 -79.81 8.12 -20.47
CA VAL A 51 -81.13 8.58 -20.88
C VAL A 51 -81.33 8.33 -22.38
N ASP A 52 -80.50 8.94 -23.23
CA ASP A 52 -80.57 8.78 -24.69
C ASP A 52 -79.71 7.60 -25.19
N THR A 53 -80.36 6.44 -25.29
CA THR A 53 -79.75 5.21 -25.83
C THR A 53 -79.39 5.30 -27.31
N THR A 54 -80.04 6.17 -28.09
CA THR A 54 -79.78 6.34 -29.52
C THR A 54 -78.51 7.15 -29.71
N LEU A 55 -78.38 8.27 -29.01
CA LEU A 55 -77.17 9.09 -29.00
C LEU A 55 -75.95 8.27 -28.53
N PHE A 56 -76.12 7.47 -27.46
CA PHE A 56 -75.07 6.59 -26.96
C PHE A 56 -74.58 5.63 -28.05
N ARG A 57 -75.52 4.88 -28.65
CA ARG A 57 -75.21 3.86 -29.67
C ARG A 57 -74.54 4.48 -30.90
N ASN A 58 -74.96 5.66 -31.32
CA ASN A 58 -74.44 6.32 -32.53
C ASN A 58 -73.09 7.00 -32.31
N THR A 59 -72.79 7.45 -31.10
CA THR A 59 -71.63 8.32 -30.84
C THR A 59 -70.53 7.62 -30.05
N VAL A 60 -70.89 6.95 -28.95
CA VAL A 60 -69.94 6.41 -27.96
C VAL A 60 -69.38 5.06 -28.38
N LEU A 61 -70.22 4.20 -28.97
CA LEU A 61 -69.89 2.80 -29.24
C LEU A 61 -68.68 2.64 -30.20
N PRO A 62 -67.53 2.10 -29.72
CA PRO A 62 -66.37 1.90 -30.58
C PRO A 62 -66.54 0.69 -31.52
N SER A 63 -65.69 0.61 -32.55
CA SER A 63 -65.64 -0.57 -33.42
C SER A 63 -65.23 -1.82 -32.62
N GLY A 64 -65.87 -2.95 -32.88
CA GLY A 64 -65.63 -4.21 -32.15
C GLY A 64 -66.41 -4.36 -30.84
N TYR A 65 -67.14 -3.33 -30.41
CA TYR A 65 -67.99 -3.36 -29.22
C TYR A 65 -69.48 -3.54 -29.58
N ASN A 66 -70.25 -4.03 -28.61
CA ASN A 66 -71.70 -3.96 -28.62
C ASN A 66 -72.21 -3.40 -27.28
N VAL A 67 -73.44 -2.90 -27.25
CA VAL A 67 -74.07 -2.34 -26.05
C VAL A 67 -75.49 -2.87 -25.87
N ILE A 68 -75.82 -3.26 -24.63
CA ILE A 68 -77.14 -3.68 -24.18
C ILE A 68 -77.61 -2.73 -23.08
N PHE A 69 -78.81 -2.18 -23.23
CA PHE A 69 -79.45 -1.29 -22.25
C PHE A 69 -80.53 -2.05 -21.48
N SER A 70 -80.73 -1.69 -20.21
CA SER A 70 -81.83 -2.23 -19.39
C SER A 70 -83.17 -1.88 -20.02
N GLU A 71 -84.12 -2.82 -19.97
CA GLU A 71 -85.47 -2.61 -20.52
C GLU A 71 -86.38 -1.81 -19.57
N PHE A 72 -85.87 -1.48 -18.39
CA PHE A 72 -86.47 -0.67 -17.33
C PHE A 72 -85.50 0.45 -16.92
N GLY A 73 -85.98 1.41 -16.15
CA GLY A 73 -85.19 2.53 -15.62
C GLY A 73 -85.92 3.26 -14.49
N SER A 74 -85.49 4.47 -14.15
CA SER A 74 -86.19 5.28 -13.15
C SER A 74 -87.61 5.60 -13.60
N TYR A 75 -88.60 5.18 -12.81
CA TYR A 75 -90.04 5.32 -13.03
C TYR A 75 -90.61 4.54 -14.22
N ALA A 76 -89.78 3.81 -14.95
CA ALA A 76 -90.18 3.06 -16.13
C ALA A 76 -89.95 1.57 -15.93
N ASP A 77 -91.01 0.79 -15.92
CA ASP A 77 -90.90 -0.65 -15.70
C ASP A 77 -90.61 -1.43 -16.98
N ASN A 78 -90.90 -0.89 -18.16
CA ASN A 78 -90.57 -1.53 -19.43
C ASN A 78 -90.38 -0.50 -20.56
N LYS A 79 -89.93 -0.93 -21.75
CA LYS A 79 -89.68 -0.05 -22.90
C LYS A 79 -90.90 0.70 -23.43
N ALA A 80 -92.10 0.18 -23.18
CA ALA A 80 -93.36 0.80 -23.60
C ALA A 80 -93.92 1.78 -22.56
N ASP A 81 -93.29 1.89 -21.38
CA ASP A 81 -93.64 2.89 -20.38
C ASP A 81 -93.39 4.31 -20.94
N VAL A 82 -94.31 5.22 -20.64
CA VAL A 82 -94.23 6.63 -21.07
C VAL A 82 -93.01 7.34 -20.50
N ASP A 83 -92.54 6.93 -19.33
CA ASP A 83 -91.38 7.52 -18.68
C ASP A 83 -90.06 6.95 -19.22
N TYR A 84 -90.08 5.81 -19.94
CA TYR A 84 -88.87 5.14 -20.41
C TYR A 84 -87.94 6.03 -21.27
N PRO A 85 -88.42 6.88 -22.19
CA PRO A 85 -87.54 7.76 -22.96
C PRO A 85 -86.68 8.70 -22.10
N LEU A 86 -87.20 9.16 -20.96
CA LEU A 86 -86.51 10.07 -20.04
C LEU A 86 -85.93 9.35 -18.81
N ALA A 87 -86.20 8.06 -18.66
CA ALA A 87 -85.70 7.26 -17.56
C ALA A 87 -84.18 7.07 -17.63
N GLN A 88 -83.54 7.06 -16.47
CA GLN A 88 -82.15 6.65 -16.32
C GLN A 88 -82.04 5.14 -16.44
N LYS A 89 -81.40 4.67 -17.51
CA LYS A 89 -81.18 3.26 -17.79
C LYS A 89 -79.77 2.85 -17.37
N LEU A 90 -79.59 1.56 -17.12
CA LEU A 90 -78.29 0.93 -16.94
C LEU A 90 -77.84 0.31 -18.27
N ALA A 91 -76.54 0.21 -18.50
CA ALA A 91 -76.02 -0.40 -19.73
C ALA A 91 -74.76 -1.22 -19.51
N PHE A 92 -74.61 -2.26 -20.33
CA PHE A 92 -73.34 -2.96 -20.53
C PHE A 92 -72.84 -2.72 -21.93
N MET A 93 -71.66 -2.13 -22.06
CA MET A 93 -70.91 -2.05 -23.32
C MET A 93 -69.69 -2.95 -23.23
N TYR A 94 -69.49 -3.82 -24.21
CA TYR A 94 -68.47 -4.88 -24.12
C TYR A 94 -67.82 -5.18 -25.46
N ARG A 95 -66.57 -5.64 -25.41
CA ARG A 95 -65.81 -6.17 -26.53
C ARG A 95 -66.36 -7.50 -27.00
N THR A 96 -66.75 -7.57 -28.27
CA THR A 96 -67.42 -8.74 -28.82
C THR A 96 -66.49 -9.92 -29.08
N ASP A 97 -65.18 -9.71 -29.15
CA ASP A 97 -64.18 -10.77 -29.29
C ASP A 97 -63.87 -11.49 -27.97
N ILE A 98 -64.01 -10.79 -26.83
CA ILE A 98 -63.74 -11.32 -25.48
C ILE A 98 -65.02 -11.80 -24.79
N ILE A 99 -66.11 -11.05 -24.94
CA ILE A 99 -67.33 -11.24 -24.14
C ILE A 99 -68.48 -11.64 -25.04
N LYS A 100 -69.08 -12.79 -24.73
CA LYS A 100 -70.25 -13.35 -25.40
C LYS A 100 -71.42 -13.43 -24.41
N PRO A 101 -72.34 -12.45 -24.40
CA PRO A 101 -73.50 -12.49 -23.53
C PRO A 101 -74.35 -13.75 -23.79
N VAL A 102 -74.79 -14.38 -22.71
CA VAL A 102 -75.72 -15.51 -22.69
C VAL A 102 -77.14 -14.99 -22.53
N ARG A 103 -77.36 -14.09 -21.55
CA ARG A 103 -78.64 -13.42 -21.29
C ARG A 103 -78.45 -12.15 -20.47
N THR A 104 -79.45 -11.28 -20.51
CA THR A 104 -79.60 -10.13 -19.61
C THR A 104 -80.95 -10.16 -18.91
N PHE A 105 -81.01 -9.71 -17.65
CA PHE A 105 -82.25 -9.67 -16.87
C PHE A 105 -82.15 -8.65 -15.73
N GLY A 106 -83.31 -8.18 -15.25
CA GLY A 106 -83.38 -7.35 -14.04
C GLY A 106 -83.49 -8.22 -12.79
N VAL A 107 -82.69 -7.93 -11.77
CA VAL A 107 -82.73 -8.65 -10.49
C VAL A 107 -83.81 -8.01 -9.61
N LEU A 108 -84.70 -8.83 -9.03
CA LEU A 108 -85.90 -8.39 -8.28
C LEU A 108 -86.96 -7.67 -9.15
N TYR A 109 -86.76 -7.58 -10.46
CA TYR A 109 -87.65 -6.90 -11.38
C TYR A 109 -89.06 -7.51 -11.41
N ASP A 110 -89.14 -8.84 -11.31
CA ASP A 110 -90.37 -9.63 -11.26
C ASP A 110 -91.21 -9.42 -9.98
N THR A 111 -90.67 -8.70 -8.99
CA THR A 111 -91.39 -8.38 -7.75
C THR A 111 -92.30 -7.16 -7.88
N TYR A 112 -92.21 -6.41 -8.98
CA TYR A 112 -93.01 -5.23 -9.24
C TYR A 112 -94.19 -5.50 -10.17
N ASN A 113 -95.34 -4.92 -9.85
CA ASN A 113 -96.52 -4.93 -10.70
C ASN A 113 -97.20 -3.55 -10.63
N PRO A 114 -97.18 -2.74 -11.71
CA PRO A 114 -97.76 -1.39 -11.71
C PRO A 114 -99.26 -1.38 -11.42
N ALA A 115 -99.98 -2.48 -11.68
CA ALA A 115 -101.40 -2.61 -11.34
C ALA A 115 -101.65 -2.85 -9.84
N ASN A 116 -100.61 -3.13 -9.04
CA ASN A 116 -100.70 -3.36 -7.61
C ASN A 116 -99.82 -2.35 -6.83
N PRO A 117 -100.41 -1.28 -6.27
CA PRO A 117 -99.68 -0.24 -5.54
C PRO A 117 -98.83 -0.77 -4.37
N ALA A 118 -99.21 -1.91 -3.78
CA ALA A 118 -98.45 -2.53 -2.69
C ALA A 118 -97.03 -2.95 -3.12
N THR A 119 -96.80 -3.20 -4.41
CA THR A 119 -95.49 -3.56 -4.96
C THR A 119 -94.57 -2.35 -5.20
N SER A 120 -95.09 -1.13 -5.04
CA SER A 120 -94.33 0.13 -5.08
C SER A 120 -94.19 0.83 -3.71
N ALA A 121 -94.72 0.23 -2.64
CA ALA A 121 -94.72 0.80 -1.30
C ALA A 121 -93.31 0.83 -0.67
N ASP A 122 -93.17 1.53 0.46
CA ASP A 122 -91.90 1.57 1.19
C ASP A 122 -91.44 0.17 1.62
N GLY A 123 -90.15 -0.10 1.50
CA GLY A 123 -89.54 -1.41 1.75
C GLY A 123 -89.61 -2.41 0.58
N THR A 124 -90.34 -2.11 -0.50
CA THR A 124 -90.36 -2.93 -1.72
C THR A 124 -89.10 -2.73 -2.56
N ALA A 125 -88.76 -3.72 -3.39
CA ALA A 125 -87.61 -3.62 -4.30
C ALA A 125 -87.76 -2.43 -5.27
N TYR A 126 -88.96 -2.18 -5.80
CA TYR A 126 -89.22 -1.04 -6.67
C TYR A 126 -88.84 0.29 -6.01
N LYS A 127 -89.33 0.53 -4.79
CA LYS A 127 -89.00 1.75 -4.04
C LYS A 127 -87.52 1.80 -3.66
N ASN A 128 -86.96 0.71 -3.13
CA ASN A 128 -85.57 0.67 -2.67
C ASN A 128 -84.57 0.95 -3.81
N TRP A 129 -84.81 0.37 -4.97
CA TRP A 129 -84.01 0.58 -6.19
C TRP A 129 -84.49 1.78 -6.99
N SER A 130 -84.53 2.94 -6.33
CA SER A 130 -84.77 4.25 -6.97
C SER A 130 -86.01 4.31 -7.88
N SER A 131 -87.11 3.70 -7.44
CA SER A 131 -88.38 3.70 -8.18
C SER A 131 -88.25 3.03 -9.56
N GLY A 132 -87.64 1.84 -9.63
CA GLY A 132 -87.60 1.02 -10.85
C GLY A 132 -86.21 0.81 -11.49
N ARG A 133 -85.15 1.41 -10.95
CA ARG A 133 -83.75 1.14 -11.36
C ARG A 133 -83.21 -0.13 -10.71
N PHE A 134 -83.87 -1.26 -10.96
CA PHE A 134 -83.45 -2.57 -10.47
C PHE A 134 -82.00 -2.89 -10.88
N PRO A 135 -81.24 -3.71 -10.12
CA PRO A 135 -79.93 -4.16 -10.56
C PRO A 135 -80.02 -4.87 -11.92
N PHE A 136 -79.19 -4.48 -12.87
CA PHE A 136 -79.19 -5.02 -14.21
C PHE A 136 -78.07 -6.04 -14.36
N ALA A 137 -78.44 -7.29 -14.64
CA ALA A 137 -77.49 -8.40 -14.73
C ALA A 137 -77.25 -8.83 -16.18
N MET A 138 -76.00 -9.13 -16.50
CA MET A 138 -75.58 -9.82 -17.73
C MET A 138 -74.77 -11.06 -17.36
N GLU A 139 -75.26 -12.22 -17.77
CA GLU A 139 -74.49 -13.46 -17.79
C GLU A 139 -73.72 -13.54 -19.11
N ALA A 140 -72.42 -13.75 -19.07
CA ALA A 140 -71.60 -13.84 -20.28
C ALA A 140 -70.48 -14.89 -20.16
N ASN A 141 -70.14 -15.49 -21.30
CA ASN A 141 -68.91 -16.25 -21.45
C ASN A 141 -67.79 -15.28 -21.81
N VAL A 142 -66.75 -15.24 -20.98
CA VAL A 142 -65.60 -14.33 -21.09
C VAL A 142 -64.37 -15.14 -21.43
N THR A 143 -63.70 -14.83 -22.54
CA THR A 143 -62.53 -15.59 -23.02
C THR A 143 -61.27 -14.75 -23.03
N ILE A 144 -60.28 -15.16 -22.22
CA ILE A 144 -58.98 -14.48 -22.08
C ILE A 144 -57.89 -15.54 -21.99
N ASN A 145 -56.76 -15.33 -22.66
CA ASN A 145 -55.65 -16.30 -22.76
C ASN A 145 -56.10 -17.70 -23.22
N GLY A 146 -57.13 -17.77 -24.07
CA GLY A 146 -57.72 -19.03 -24.52
C GLY A 146 -58.55 -19.77 -23.48
N LYS A 147 -58.74 -19.21 -22.28
CA LYS A 147 -59.63 -19.75 -21.24
C LYS A 147 -60.95 -19.02 -21.24
N THR A 148 -62.04 -19.78 -21.33
CA THR A 148 -63.40 -19.25 -21.22
C THR A 148 -63.97 -19.50 -19.83
N GLU A 149 -64.50 -18.46 -19.20
CA GLU A 149 -65.17 -18.52 -17.89
C GLU A 149 -66.57 -17.90 -18.00
N ASN A 150 -67.54 -18.44 -17.26
CA ASN A 150 -68.89 -17.88 -17.18
C ASN A 150 -68.95 -16.87 -16.02
N VAL A 151 -69.22 -15.61 -16.33
CA VAL A 151 -69.19 -14.48 -15.40
C VAL A 151 -70.52 -13.72 -15.45
N TYR A 152 -71.01 -13.33 -14.28
CA TYR A 152 -72.19 -12.47 -14.12
C TYR A 152 -71.72 -11.06 -13.77
N PHE A 153 -72.06 -10.08 -14.61
CA PHE A 153 -71.88 -8.66 -14.34
C PHE A 153 -73.21 -8.11 -13.84
N MET A 154 -73.21 -7.39 -12.73
CA MET A 154 -74.40 -6.81 -12.11
C MET A 154 -74.19 -5.32 -11.88
N GLU A 155 -74.74 -4.51 -12.77
CA GLU A 155 -74.68 -3.06 -12.72
C GLU A 155 -75.76 -2.53 -11.77
N ILE A 156 -75.40 -1.61 -10.89
CA ILE A 156 -76.32 -0.94 -9.99
C ILE A 156 -76.17 0.58 -10.05
N HIS A 157 -77.28 1.29 -9.91
CA HIS A 157 -77.31 2.72 -9.62
C HIS A 157 -78.29 2.98 -8.48
N ALA A 158 -77.76 2.96 -7.27
CA ALA A 158 -78.54 3.01 -6.04
C ALA A 158 -79.15 4.40 -5.79
N LYS A 159 -79.97 4.54 -4.75
CA LYS A 159 -80.61 5.82 -4.42
C LYS A 159 -79.57 6.83 -3.92
N ALA A 160 -79.47 7.99 -4.56
CA ALA A 160 -78.57 9.08 -4.17
C ALA A 160 -78.99 9.80 -2.88
N ASN A 161 -78.01 10.32 -2.15
CA ASN A 161 -78.20 11.14 -0.94
C ASN A 161 -78.54 12.60 -1.30
N THR A 162 -79.80 12.83 -1.67
CA THR A 162 -80.31 14.15 -2.06
C THR A 162 -81.37 14.65 -1.08
N GLY A 163 -81.50 15.98 -0.95
CA GLY A 163 -82.57 16.61 -0.16
C GLY A 163 -82.20 16.87 1.30
N THR A 164 -83.22 17.01 2.13
CA THR A 164 -83.12 17.24 3.58
C THR A 164 -82.45 16.07 4.30
N PRO A 165 -81.93 16.26 5.54
CA PRO A 165 -81.35 15.17 6.31
C PRO A 165 -82.27 13.95 6.47
N ALA A 166 -83.58 14.16 6.64
CA ALA A 166 -84.54 13.06 6.74
C ALA A 166 -84.65 12.25 5.43
N GLU A 167 -84.63 12.91 4.28
CA GLU A 167 -84.65 12.27 2.96
C GLU A 167 -83.33 11.53 2.67
N GLN A 168 -82.20 12.04 3.18
CA GLN A 168 -80.92 11.34 3.10
C GLN A 168 -80.89 10.08 3.99
N VAL A 169 -81.53 10.12 5.15
CA VAL A 169 -81.74 8.92 5.99
C VAL A 169 -82.67 7.91 5.32
N ASP A 170 -83.75 8.35 4.67
CA ASP A 170 -84.60 7.48 3.83
C ASP A 170 -83.78 6.84 2.70
N SER A 171 -82.95 7.64 2.02
CA SER A 171 -82.07 7.15 0.94
C SER A 171 -81.11 6.08 1.44
N TYR A 172 -80.51 6.25 2.63
CA TYR A 172 -79.71 5.22 3.29
C TYR A 172 -80.51 3.94 3.55
N ASN A 173 -81.71 4.06 4.13
CA ASN A 173 -82.56 2.91 4.44
C ASN A 173 -83.00 2.16 3.18
N ARG A 174 -83.28 2.88 2.09
CA ARG A 174 -83.61 2.30 0.78
C ARG A 174 -82.45 1.53 0.18
N ARG A 175 -81.23 2.08 0.22
CA ARG A 175 -80.02 1.35 -0.19
C ARG A 175 -79.84 0.09 0.64
N LYS A 176 -79.91 0.22 1.98
CA LYS A 176 -79.77 -0.92 2.90
C LYS A 176 -80.80 -2.03 2.64
N GLY A 177 -82.08 -1.66 2.54
CA GLY A 177 -83.16 -2.62 2.25
C GLY A 177 -83.03 -3.27 0.87
N GLY A 178 -82.68 -2.49 -0.16
CA GLY A 178 -82.45 -2.98 -1.51
C GLY A 178 -81.28 -3.94 -1.59
N ASN A 179 -80.17 -3.62 -0.90
CA ASN A 179 -78.98 -4.46 -0.83
C ASN A 179 -79.24 -5.78 -0.09
N ALA A 180 -80.00 -5.75 1.01
CA ALA A 180 -80.41 -6.97 1.71
C ALA A 180 -81.24 -7.90 0.81
N GLN A 181 -82.21 -7.34 0.08
CA GLN A 181 -83.02 -8.07 -0.91
C GLN A 181 -82.16 -8.62 -2.05
N PHE A 182 -81.22 -7.82 -2.55
CA PHE A 182 -80.35 -8.18 -3.66
C PHE A 182 -79.36 -9.27 -3.28
N LYS A 183 -78.68 -9.16 -2.13
CA LYS A 183 -77.80 -10.21 -1.61
C LYS A 183 -78.56 -11.52 -1.41
N THR A 184 -79.73 -11.46 -0.78
CA THR A 184 -80.59 -12.64 -0.57
C THR A 184 -80.92 -13.31 -1.90
N TRP A 185 -81.24 -12.52 -2.93
CA TRP A 185 -81.50 -13.05 -4.27
C TRP A 185 -80.26 -13.71 -4.89
N ILE A 186 -79.08 -13.07 -4.80
CA ILE A 186 -77.82 -13.64 -5.32
C ILE A 186 -77.50 -14.96 -4.64
N ASP A 187 -77.53 -14.99 -3.31
CA ASP A 187 -77.20 -16.18 -2.51
C ASP A 187 -78.14 -17.35 -2.83
N ALA A 188 -79.42 -17.07 -3.07
CA ALA A 188 -80.41 -18.09 -3.40
C ALA A 188 -80.31 -18.60 -4.86
N ASN A 189 -80.02 -17.71 -5.81
CA ASN A 189 -80.16 -18.02 -7.24
C ASN A 189 -78.84 -18.30 -7.96
N LEU A 190 -77.72 -17.79 -7.44
CA LEU A 190 -76.41 -17.87 -8.08
C LEU A 190 -75.30 -18.40 -7.14
N PRO A 191 -75.56 -19.46 -6.33
CA PRO A 191 -74.55 -19.98 -5.42
C PRO A 191 -73.32 -20.47 -6.21
N GLY A 192 -72.15 -20.00 -5.78
CA GLY A 192 -70.87 -20.38 -6.37
C GLY A 192 -70.61 -19.84 -7.78
N LYS A 193 -71.41 -18.90 -8.30
CA LYS A 193 -71.11 -18.24 -9.57
C LYS A 193 -70.04 -17.16 -9.41
N LYS A 194 -69.36 -16.86 -10.52
CA LYS A 194 -68.41 -15.74 -10.61
C LYS A 194 -69.19 -14.46 -10.89
N ILE A 195 -69.24 -13.56 -9.92
CA ILE A 195 -70.07 -12.36 -9.99
C ILE A 195 -69.22 -11.13 -9.73
N ILE A 196 -69.44 -10.10 -10.54
CA ILE A 196 -68.96 -8.73 -10.32
C ILE A 196 -70.20 -7.86 -10.14
N ILE A 197 -70.36 -7.28 -8.95
CA ILE A 197 -71.32 -6.21 -8.69
C ILE A 197 -70.54 -4.90 -8.86
N LEU A 198 -71.04 -4.01 -9.70
CA LEU A 198 -70.36 -2.78 -10.10
C LEU A 198 -71.37 -1.65 -10.31
N GLY A 199 -70.89 -0.41 -10.29
CA GLY A 199 -71.70 0.77 -10.59
C GLY A 199 -71.60 1.87 -9.54
N ASP A 200 -72.60 2.74 -9.52
CA ASP A 200 -72.74 3.82 -8.53
C ASP A 200 -73.55 3.34 -7.33
N PHE A 201 -72.83 3.08 -6.23
CA PHE A 201 -73.40 2.54 -5.01
C PHE A 201 -74.05 3.65 -4.17
N ASN A 202 -73.74 4.92 -4.43
CA ASN A 202 -74.15 6.06 -3.60
C ASN A 202 -73.88 5.87 -2.09
N ASP A 203 -72.88 5.05 -1.75
CA ASP A 203 -72.36 4.89 -0.40
C ASP A 203 -70.96 4.28 -0.41
N VAL A 204 -70.23 4.45 0.69
CA VAL A 204 -68.91 3.83 0.87
C VAL A 204 -69.05 2.35 1.21
N LEU A 205 -68.00 1.56 1.00
CA LEU A 205 -67.92 0.16 1.48
C LEU A 205 -67.24 0.01 2.84
N ASN A 206 -66.89 1.12 3.50
CA ASN A 206 -66.28 1.06 4.82
C ASN A 206 -67.32 0.57 5.85
N PRO A 207 -67.03 -0.50 6.61
CA PRO A 207 -68.01 -1.13 7.50
C PRO A 207 -68.54 -0.20 8.60
N ASP A 208 -67.81 0.87 8.94
CA ASP A 208 -68.15 1.79 10.04
C ASP A 208 -68.59 3.19 9.56
N LYS A 209 -68.70 3.41 8.25
CA LYS A 209 -69.04 4.72 7.67
C LYS A 209 -70.18 4.64 6.67
N THR A 210 -70.90 5.74 6.53
CA THR A 210 -71.83 6.01 5.43
C THR A 210 -71.72 7.48 5.03
N ILE A 211 -72.06 7.80 3.78
CA ILE A 211 -72.18 9.21 3.33
C ILE A 211 -73.50 9.86 3.78
N ALA A 212 -74.42 9.12 4.40
CA ALA A 212 -75.67 9.65 4.94
C ALA A 212 -75.45 10.27 6.34
N PRO A 213 -76.29 11.23 6.76
CA PRO A 213 -76.21 11.89 8.06
C PRO A 213 -76.74 10.98 9.19
N MET A 214 -76.10 9.81 9.36
CA MET A 214 -76.42 8.80 10.37
C MET A 214 -75.51 8.95 11.60
N PRO A 215 -75.92 8.44 12.78
CA PRO A 215 -75.03 8.36 13.94
C PRO A 215 -73.70 7.67 13.60
N ALA A 216 -72.60 8.15 14.19
CA ALA A 216 -71.28 7.53 14.00
C ALA A 216 -71.31 6.04 14.38
N GLY A 217 -70.66 5.20 13.58
CA GLY A 217 -70.66 3.73 13.76
C GLY A 217 -71.88 3.00 13.19
N THR A 218 -72.81 3.69 12.51
CA THR A 218 -73.95 3.03 11.83
C THR A 218 -73.49 2.06 10.72
N GLY A 219 -72.34 2.32 10.12
CA GLY A 219 -71.80 1.52 9.03
C GLY A 219 -72.42 1.80 7.67
N THR A 220 -71.92 1.09 6.65
CA THR A 220 -72.36 1.22 5.27
C THR A 220 -73.75 0.60 5.04
N SER A 221 -74.52 1.18 4.10
CA SER A 221 -75.74 0.56 3.58
C SER A 221 -75.50 -0.75 2.81
N TYR A 222 -74.24 -1.14 2.58
CA TYR A 222 -73.84 -2.42 1.97
C TYR A 222 -73.30 -3.43 3.00
N SER A 223 -73.61 -3.24 4.29
CA SER A 223 -73.03 -4.03 5.39
C SER A 223 -73.32 -5.53 5.29
N ASP A 224 -74.44 -5.93 4.67
CA ASP A 224 -74.74 -7.34 4.39
C ASP A 224 -73.67 -8.00 3.51
N PHE A 225 -73.10 -7.27 2.54
CA PHE A 225 -71.99 -7.76 1.72
C PHE A 225 -70.64 -7.64 2.43
N THR A 226 -70.35 -6.48 3.05
CA THR A 226 -69.01 -6.23 3.63
C THR A 226 -68.74 -7.05 4.88
N ASN A 227 -69.78 -7.47 5.61
CA ASN A 227 -69.65 -8.36 6.77
C ASN A 227 -69.55 -9.85 6.38
N ASP A 228 -69.93 -10.21 5.16
CA ASP A 228 -69.82 -11.58 4.63
C ASP A 228 -68.50 -11.79 3.87
N ALA A 229 -67.39 -11.61 4.58
CA ALA A 229 -66.04 -11.76 4.03
C ALA A 229 -65.72 -13.20 3.58
N ALA A 230 -66.58 -14.18 3.93
CA ALA A 230 -66.44 -15.55 3.47
C ALA A 230 -66.86 -15.70 2.00
N ASN A 231 -67.81 -14.89 1.52
CA ASN A 231 -68.40 -15.03 0.20
C ASN A 231 -68.23 -13.82 -0.72
N TYR A 232 -68.06 -12.62 -0.15
CA TYR A 232 -68.02 -11.36 -0.90
C TYR A 232 -66.77 -10.53 -0.55
N PHE A 233 -66.18 -9.93 -1.59
CA PHE A 233 -64.90 -9.23 -1.52
C PHE A 233 -65.07 -7.81 -2.08
N PRO A 234 -65.12 -6.77 -1.20
CA PRO A 234 -65.25 -5.38 -1.62
C PRO A 234 -63.92 -4.83 -2.14
N ILE A 235 -63.60 -5.09 -3.41
CA ILE A 235 -62.27 -4.81 -3.98
C ILE A 235 -61.93 -3.32 -4.11
N THR A 236 -62.92 -2.43 -4.05
CA THR A 236 -62.75 -0.97 -4.05
C THR A 236 -62.64 -0.35 -2.66
N LEU A 237 -62.92 -1.10 -1.58
CA LEU A 237 -62.77 -0.61 -0.20
C LEU A 237 -61.36 -0.04 0.07
N PRO A 238 -60.25 -0.69 -0.36
CA PRO A 238 -58.91 -0.13 -0.20
C PRO A 238 -58.71 1.27 -0.78
N LEU A 239 -59.42 1.62 -1.87
CA LEU A 239 -59.34 2.95 -2.48
C LEU A 239 -59.90 4.03 -1.53
N SER A 240 -61.04 3.76 -0.90
CA SER A 240 -61.63 4.66 0.08
C SER A 240 -60.75 4.80 1.34
N LEU A 241 -60.12 3.71 1.78
CA LEU A 241 -59.18 3.70 2.91
C LEU A 241 -57.89 4.47 2.58
N ALA A 242 -57.48 4.48 1.31
CA ALA A 242 -56.36 5.29 0.81
C ALA A 242 -56.74 6.76 0.56
N GLY A 243 -57.95 7.19 0.92
CA GLY A 243 -58.41 8.58 0.77
C GLY A 243 -58.70 9.00 -0.67
N LYS A 244 -58.94 8.05 -1.58
CA LYS A 244 -59.37 8.34 -2.96
C LYS A 244 -60.84 8.80 -2.97
N GLN A 245 -61.22 9.47 -4.06
CA GLN A 245 -62.59 9.89 -4.33
C GLN A 245 -63.03 9.45 -5.71
N SER A 246 -64.26 8.96 -5.87
CA SER A 246 -64.78 8.50 -7.17
C SER A 246 -65.60 9.54 -7.91
N THR A 247 -65.84 10.71 -7.30
CA THR A 247 -66.52 11.84 -7.95
C THR A 247 -65.75 13.13 -7.75
N ALA A 248 -66.14 14.18 -8.48
CA ALA A 248 -65.58 15.52 -8.34
C ALA A 248 -66.06 16.21 -7.05
N GLY A 249 -67.30 15.92 -6.61
CA GLY A 249 -67.96 16.62 -5.51
C GLY A 249 -67.92 15.93 -4.15
N PHE A 250 -67.70 14.61 -4.09
CA PHE A 250 -67.71 13.84 -2.83
C PHE A 250 -66.30 13.32 -2.50
N PRO A 251 -65.72 13.64 -1.34
CA PRO A 251 -64.33 13.31 -0.99
C PRO A 251 -64.17 11.85 -0.52
N THR A 252 -64.81 10.90 -1.20
CA THR A 252 -64.70 9.46 -0.92
C THR A 252 -65.13 8.62 -2.13
N VAL A 253 -64.98 7.30 -2.05
CA VAL A 253 -65.34 6.36 -3.13
C VAL A 253 -66.77 5.86 -2.91
N ILE A 254 -67.68 6.28 -3.78
CA ILE A 254 -69.09 5.85 -3.82
C ILE A 254 -69.44 5.02 -5.06
N ASP A 255 -68.58 5.04 -6.08
CA ASP A 255 -68.59 4.11 -7.20
C ASP A 255 -67.73 2.91 -6.82
N ASN A 256 -68.31 1.70 -6.80
CA ASN A 256 -67.70 0.58 -6.12
C ASN A 256 -67.82 -0.72 -6.90
N MET A 257 -66.98 -1.69 -6.51
CA MET A 257 -67.05 -3.06 -7.03
C MET A 257 -66.93 -4.08 -5.89
N ILE A 258 -67.81 -5.08 -5.92
CA ILE A 258 -67.81 -6.24 -5.01
C ILE A 258 -67.80 -7.51 -5.87
N ILE A 259 -66.95 -8.49 -5.53
CA ILE A 259 -66.87 -9.76 -6.25
C ILE A 259 -67.13 -10.95 -5.33
N THR A 260 -67.57 -12.08 -5.91
CA THR A 260 -67.76 -13.32 -5.14
C THR A 260 -66.45 -14.08 -4.93
N LYS A 261 -66.41 -14.94 -3.89
CA LYS A 261 -65.29 -15.84 -3.57
C LYS A 261 -64.73 -16.59 -4.77
N ASN A 262 -65.61 -17.11 -5.61
CA ASN A 262 -65.21 -17.92 -6.76
C ASN A 262 -64.60 -17.10 -7.90
N LEU A 263 -64.80 -15.78 -7.91
CA LEU A 263 -64.10 -14.88 -8.81
C LEU A 263 -62.89 -14.21 -8.16
N ASN A 264 -62.84 -14.13 -6.82
CA ASN A 264 -61.71 -13.51 -6.11
C ASN A 264 -60.36 -14.18 -6.42
N ILE A 265 -60.35 -15.49 -6.71
CA ILE A 265 -59.16 -16.21 -7.19
C ILE A 265 -58.62 -15.70 -8.54
N ASN A 266 -59.46 -15.02 -9.32
CA ASN A 266 -59.10 -14.45 -10.62
C ASN A 266 -58.83 -12.95 -10.50
N TYR A 267 -59.20 -12.30 -9.41
CA TYR A 267 -58.92 -10.87 -9.23
C TYR A 267 -57.42 -10.65 -9.03
N ILE A 268 -56.85 -9.68 -9.73
CA ILE A 268 -55.45 -9.31 -9.56
C ILE A 268 -55.39 -8.29 -8.42
N PRO A 269 -54.84 -8.64 -7.24
CA PRO A 269 -54.91 -7.76 -6.07
C PRO A 269 -54.26 -6.40 -6.34
N GLY A 270 -54.90 -5.33 -5.85
CA GLY A 270 -54.42 -3.96 -5.99
C GLY A 270 -54.64 -3.32 -7.36
N THR A 271 -55.34 -3.97 -8.28
CA THR A 271 -55.66 -3.40 -9.61
C THR A 271 -56.94 -2.57 -9.64
N ALA A 272 -57.73 -2.57 -8.56
CA ALA A 272 -58.82 -1.61 -8.41
C ALA A 272 -58.26 -0.18 -8.44
N GLU A 273 -58.83 0.69 -9.26
CA GLU A 273 -58.32 2.06 -9.47
C GLU A 273 -59.46 3.04 -9.72
N VAL A 274 -59.35 4.25 -9.15
CA VAL A 274 -60.14 5.41 -9.61
C VAL A 274 -59.36 6.08 -10.74
N LEU A 275 -59.96 6.16 -11.93
CA LEU A 275 -59.33 6.75 -13.11
C LEU A 275 -59.59 8.26 -13.20
N ASP A 276 -59.25 9.03 -12.16
CA ASP A 276 -59.50 10.48 -12.10
C ASP A 276 -58.62 11.30 -13.07
N GLY A 277 -57.58 10.68 -13.63
CA GLY A 277 -56.73 11.24 -14.69
C GLY A 277 -57.47 11.54 -16.00
N VAL A 278 -58.66 10.96 -16.22
CA VAL A 278 -59.51 11.22 -17.40
C VAL A 278 -59.89 12.70 -17.55
N ARG A 279 -59.84 13.48 -16.46
CA ARG A 279 -60.03 14.94 -16.47
C ARG A 279 -59.05 15.68 -17.37
N SER A 280 -57.89 15.09 -17.64
CA SER A 280 -56.89 15.66 -18.54
C SER A 280 -57.19 15.40 -20.03
N LEU A 281 -58.10 14.48 -20.33
CA LEU A 281 -58.44 14.07 -21.71
C LEU A 281 -59.53 14.96 -22.32
N VAL A 282 -60.35 15.60 -21.50
CA VAL A 282 -61.48 16.44 -21.93
C VAL A 282 -61.49 17.75 -21.13
N THR A 283 -61.65 18.87 -21.83
CA THR A 283 -61.69 20.19 -21.20
C THR A 283 -62.98 20.36 -20.41
N ASN A 284 -62.89 20.91 -19.18
CA ASN A 284 -64.03 21.11 -18.29
C ASN A 284 -64.83 19.82 -18.02
N TYR A 285 -64.13 18.70 -17.80
CA TYR A 285 -64.71 17.36 -17.58
C TYR A 285 -66.01 17.36 -16.76
N THR A 286 -65.96 17.96 -15.57
CA THR A 286 -67.03 17.88 -14.57
C THR A 286 -68.29 18.64 -14.94
N SER A 287 -68.23 19.58 -15.88
CA SER A 287 -69.39 20.35 -16.33
C SER A 287 -69.83 20.02 -17.76
N THR A 288 -69.08 19.17 -18.46
CA THR A 288 -69.33 18.84 -19.89
C THR A 288 -69.41 17.34 -20.15
N THR A 289 -69.17 16.50 -19.15
CA THR A 289 -69.12 15.03 -19.28
C THR A 289 -69.92 14.36 -18.18
N THR A 290 -69.43 14.44 -16.94
CA THR A 290 -70.05 13.89 -15.73
C THR A 290 -69.25 14.33 -14.51
N ASP A 291 -69.83 14.33 -13.32
CA ASP A 291 -69.15 14.48 -12.04
C ASP A 291 -68.51 13.19 -11.48
N HIS A 292 -68.75 12.01 -12.08
CA HIS A 292 -68.15 10.73 -11.65
C HIS A 292 -66.88 10.36 -12.44
N TYR A 293 -65.94 9.66 -11.79
CA TYR A 293 -64.75 9.09 -12.42
C TYR A 293 -64.93 7.59 -12.66
N PRO A 294 -64.42 7.04 -13.78
CA PRO A 294 -64.47 5.60 -14.03
C PRO A 294 -63.69 4.82 -12.96
N ILE A 295 -64.25 3.71 -12.49
CA ILE A 295 -63.58 2.76 -11.60
C ILE A 295 -63.18 1.54 -12.40
N LYS A 296 -61.90 1.15 -12.35
CA LYS A 296 -61.38 -0.03 -13.06
C LYS A 296 -61.02 -1.16 -12.11
N SER A 297 -61.17 -2.41 -12.54
CA SER A 297 -60.56 -3.59 -11.91
C SER A 297 -60.06 -4.57 -12.98
N ARG A 298 -59.13 -5.47 -12.61
CA ARG A 298 -58.53 -6.44 -13.54
C ARG A 298 -58.57 -7.88 -13.02
N TYR A 299 -58.79 -8.82 -13.94
CA TYR A 299 -58.89 -10.25 -13.62
C TYR A 299 -58.03 -11.11 -14.56
N LEU A 300 -57.47 -12.21 -14.06
CA LEU A 300 -56.70 -13.19 -14.83
C LEU A 300 -57.37 -14.56 -14.76
N PHE A 301 -57.51 -15.21 -15.92
CA PHE A 301 -58.00 -16.58 -16.03
C PHE A 301 -56.82 -17.53 -16.32
N GLY A 302 -55.97 -17.79 -15.33
CA GLY A 302 -54.72 -18.58 -15.47
C GLY A 302 -53.80 -18.35 -14.28
N ASN A 303 -52.54 -18.83 -14.36
CA ASN A 303 -51.51 -18.58 -13.35
C ASN A 303 -50.74 -17.27 -13.62
N GLY A 304 -50.58 -16.40 -12.64
CA GLY A 304 -49.80 -15.18 -12.77
C GLY A 304 -48.30 -15.41 -12.56
N ALA A 305 -47.47 -14.57 -13.21
CA ALA A 305 -46.02 -14.65 -13.06
C ALA A 305 -45.58 -14.44 -11.60
N PRO A 306 -44.58 -15.20 -11.10
CA PRO A 306 -44.00 -14.93 -9.80
C PRO A 306 -43.24 -13.61 -9.84
N THR A 307 -42.90 -13.07 -8.67
CA THR A 307 -42.20 -11.78 -8.55
C THR A 307 -40.83 -11.94 -7.91
N LEU A 308 -39.90 -11.02 -8.25
CA LEU A 308 -38.59 -10.85 -7.61
C LEU A 308 -38.17 -9.38 -7.72
N ALA A 309 -37.77 -8.76 -6.61
CA ALA A 309 -37.28 -7.39 -6.63
C ALA A 309 -35.96 -7.27 -7.43
N ALA A 310 -35.67 -6.07 -7.95
CA ALA A 310 -34.45 -5.82 -8.70
C ALA A 310 -33.20 -6.08 -7.84
N ILE A 311 -32.22 -6.78 -8.42
CA ILE A 311 -30.92 -7.05 -7.77
C ILE A 311 -29.89 -6.09 -8.34
N ALA A 312 -29.23 -5.31 -7.47
CA ALA A 312 -28.22 -4.35 -7.89
C ALA A 312 -26.90 -5.03 -8.31
N ASN A 313 -26.27 -4.52 -9.36
CA ASN A 313 -24.92 -4.91 -9.77
C ASN A 313 -23.91 -4.76 -8.63
N ARG A 314 -22.86 -5.59 -8.62
CA ARG A 314 -21.82 -5.59 -7.60
C ARG A 314 -20.43 -5.59 -8.21
N THR A 315 -19.55 -4.76 -7.66
CA THR A 315 -18.11 -4.80 -7.92
C THR A 315 -17.41 -5.02 -6.58
N VAL A 316 -16.60 -6.06 -6.50
CA VAL A 316 -15.93 -6.48 -5.26
C VAL A 316 -14.49 -6.90 -5.54
N CYS A 317 -13.62 -6.82 -4.53
CA CYS A 317 -12.30 -7.42 -4.61
C CYS A 317 -12.40 -8.93 -4.39
N TYR A 318 -11.47 -9.69 -5.00
CA TYR A 318 -11.34 -11.11 -4.69
C TYR A 318 -11.22 -11.33 -3.17
N SER A 319 -11.99 -12.28 -2.66
CA SER A 319 -11.97 -12.72 -1.26
C SER A 319 -12.14 -14.23 -1.21
N ALA A 320 -11.44 -14.87 -0.26
CA ALA A 320 -11.56 -16.30 0.03
C ALA A 320 -12.81 -16.64 0.88
N THR A 321 -13.65 -15.66 1.19
CA THR A 321 -14.84 -15.82 2.03
C THR A 321 -16.12 -15.66 1.24
N ASN A 322 -17.14 -16.45 1.61
CA ASN A 322 -18.47 -16.36 1.03
C ASN A 322 -19.05 -14.94 1.18
N GLN A 323 -19.55 -14.42 0.07
CA GLN A 323 -20.33 -13.19 -0.01
C GLN A 323 -21.81 -13.54 -0.16
N THR A 324 -22.69 -12.67 0.35
CA THR A 324 -24.14 -12.88 0.28
C THR A 324 -24.87 -11.68 -0.30
N VAL A 325 -25.99 -11.95 -0.98
CA VAL A 325 -26.96 -10.94 -1.43
C VAL A 325 -28.34 -11.36 -0.93
N ALA A 326 -28.97 -10.50 -0.12
CA ALA A 326 -30.35 -10.68 0.28
C ALA A 326 -31.28 -10.45 -0.93
N LEU A 327 -32.21 -11.39 -1.12
CA LEU A 327 -33.25 -11.36 -2.15
C LEU A 327 -34.58 -11.04 -1.47
N THR A 328 -35.35 -10.13 -2.05
CA THR A 328 -36.63 -9.64 -1.52
C THR A 328 -37.70 -9.57 -2.62
N GLY A 329 -38.95 -9.37 -2.21
CA GLY A 329 -40.07 -9.25 -3.14
C GLY A 329 -40.36 -10.54 -3.90
N ILE A 330 -40.13 -11.68 -3.26
CA ILE A 330 -40.47 -12.99 -3.83
C ILE A 330 -41.94 -13.29 -3.55
N THR A 331 -42.75 -13.49 -4.58
CA THR A 331 -44.13 -13.99 -4.45
C THR A 331 -44.43 -14.98 -5.56
N ALA A 332 -45.44 -15.83 -5.38
CA ALA A 332 -46.01 -16.66 -6.45
C ALA A 332 -46.99 -15.87 -7.34
N GLY A 333 -46.75 -14.56 -7.51
CA GLY A 333 -47.65 -13.70 -8.27
C GLY A 333 -48.95 -13.35 -7.51
N PRO A 334 -50.08 -13.16 -8.20
CA PRO A 334 -51.38 -12.88 -7.59
C PRO A 334 -51.96 -14.05 -6.77
N GLU A 335 -51.49 -15.28 -7.01
CA GLU A 335 -51.97 -16.51 -6.36
C GLU A 335 -51.23 -16.79 -5.03
N THR A 336 -51.67 -16.15 -3.94
CA THR A 336 -50.98 -16.17 -2.64
C THR A 336 -50.86 -17.53 -1.93
N THR A 337 -51.54 -18.58 -2.42
CA THR A 337 -51.50 -19.94 -1.86
C THR A 337 -50.46 -20.86 -2.51
N GLN A 338 -49.83 -20.41 -3.59
CA GLN A 338 -48.80 -21.16 -4.30
C GLN A 338 -47.44 -21.06 -3.60
N THR A 339 -46.56 -22.02 -3.88
CA THR A 339 -45.20 -22.08 -3.32
C THR A 339 -44.16 -21.72 -4.37
N THR A 340 -43.07 -21.08 -3.94
CA THR A 340 -41.98 -20.64 -4.80
C THR A 340 -40.71 -21.48 -4.57
N THR A 341 -39.93 -21.64 -5.64
CA THR A 341 -38.58 -22.22 -5.64
C THR A 341 -37.61 -21.27 -6.32
N LEU A 342 -36.33 -21.30 -5.90
CA LEU A 342 -35.28 -20.43 -6.41
C LEU A 342 -34.19 -21.23 -7.12
N THR A 343 -33.75 -20.75 -8.27
CA THR A 343 -32.56 -21.26 -8.95
C THR A 343 -31.63 -20.11 -9.33
N VAL A 344 -30.34 -20.40 -9.49
CA VAL A 344 -29.34 -19.42 -9.92
C VAL A 344 -28.46 -20.01 -11.01
N THR A 345 -28.16 -19.19 -12.02
CA THR A 345 -27.20 -19.51 -13.08
C THR A 345 -26.25 -18.33 -13.31
N SER A 346 -25.15 -18.59 -14.00
CA SER A 346 -24.16 -17.59 -14.40
C SER A 346 -23.72 -17.85 -15.83
N ASP A 347 -23.54 -16.79 -16.62
CA ASP A 347 -22.94 -16.89 -17.96
C ASP A 347 -21.42 -17.18 -17.94
N ASN A 348 -20.79 -17.04 -16.78
CA ASN A 348 -19.40 -17.37 -16.52
C ASN A 348 -19.28 -18.15 -15.20
N PRO A 349 -19.69 -19.44 -15.17
CA PRO A 349 -19.66 -20.25 -13.96
C PRO A 349 -18.24 -20.52 -13.48
N ASN A 350 -17.24 -20.46 -14.37
CA ASN A 350 -15.84 -20.67 -14.03
C ASN A 350 -15.25 -19.57 -13.13
N LEU A 351 -15.95 -18.44 -12.97
CA LEU A 351 -15.56 -17.38 -12.05
C LEU A 351 -15.80 -17.76 -10.58
N PHE A 352 -16.66 -18.74 -10.31
CA PHE A 352 -17.15 -19.07 -8.97
C PHE A 352 -16.72 -20.47 -8.53
N ASP A 353 -16.31 -20.60 -7.26
CA ASP A 353 -16.24 -21.89 -6.55
C ASP A 353 -17.56 -22.20 -5.84
N VAL A 354 -18.28 -21.17 -5.39
CA VAL A 354 -19.63 -21.27 -4.84
C VAL A 354 -20.53 -20.30 -5.58
N LEU A 355 -21.67 -20.77 -6.07
CA LEU A 355 -22.78 -19.96 -6.55
C LEU A 355 -24.07 -20.72 -6.25
N THR A 356 -24.75 -20.35 -5.17
CA THR A 356 -25.95 -21.04 -4.69
C THR A 356 -26.99 -20.03 -4.25
N VAL A 357 -28.27 -20.42 -4.32
CA VAL A 357 -29.38 -19.64 -3.81
C VAL A 357 -30.22 -20.51 -2.88
N SER A 358 -30.71 -19.92 -1.80
CA SER A 358 -31.62 -20.57 -0.86
C SER A 358 -32.69 -19.60 -0.38
N GLY A 359 -33.81 -20.13 0.09
CA GLY A 359 -34.94 -19.34 0.57
C GLY A 359 -36.26 -20.05 0.32
N THR A 360 -37.24 -19.78 1.18
CA THR A 360 -38.63 -20.23 1.00
C THR A 360 -39.56 -19.08 1.39
N GLY A 361 -40.59 -18.83 0.57
CA GLY A 361 -41.54 -17.74 0.81
C GLY A 361 -41.07 -16.39 0.26
N ALA A 362 -41.13 -15.33 1.08
CA ALA A 362 -40.99 -13.95 0.62
C ALA A 362 -39.54 -13.42 0.48
N THR A 363 -38.55 -14.17 0.97
CA THR A 363 -37.14 -13.77 1.00
C THR A 363 -36.21 -14.93 0.64
N GLY A 364 -35.00 -14.59 0.19
CA GLY A 364 -33.96 -15.56 -0.11
C GLY A 364 -32.56 -14.98 0.05
N THR A 365 -31.54 -15.82 -0.07
CA THR A 365 -30.13 -15.44 -0.03
C THR A 365 -29.40 -16.07 -1.19
N LEU A 366 -28.78 -15.24 -2.02
CA LEU A 366 -27.74 -15.67 -2.94
C LEU A 366 -26.40 -15.71 -2.19
N THR A 367 -25.66 -16.81 -2.29
CA THR A 367 -24.31 -16.96 -1.74
C THR A 367 -23.33 -17.23 -2.88
N TYR A 368 -22.22 -16.49 -2.91
CA TYR A 368 -21.16 -16.70 -3.89
C TYR A 368 -19.75 -16.57 -3.32
N HIS A 369 -18.80 -17.26 -3.94
CA HIS A 369 -17.37 -17.20 -3.65
C HIS A 369 -16.61 -17.42 -4.96
N PHE A 370 -15.66 -16.54 -5.25
CA PHE A 370 -14.86 -16.58 -6.48
C PHE A 370 -13.75 -17.62 -6.43
N LYS A 371 -13.35 -18.14 -7.59
CA LYS A 371 -12.14 -18.95 -7.72
C LYS A 371 -10.90 -18.14 -7.39
N ASN A 372 -9.94 -18.80 -6.76
CA ASN A 372 -8.69 -18.15 -6.34
C ASN A 372 -7.96 -17.48 -7.52
N ASN A 373 -7.61 -16.20 -7.34
CA ASN A 373 -6.87 -15.37 -8.30
C ASN A 373 -7.53 -15.19 -9.67
N VAL A 374 -8.86 -15.33 -9.80
CA VAL A 374 -9.58 -15.04 -11.04
C VAL A 374 -10.20 -13.64 -10.98
N ALA A 375 -9.81 -12.76 -11.89
CA ALA A 375 -10.46 -11.47 -12.13
C ALA A 375 -11.41 -11.58 -13.32
N GLY A 376 -12.54 -10.87 -13.29
CA GLY A 376 -13.49 -10.87 -14.39
C GLY A 376 -14.87 -10.42 -13.98
N SER A 377 -15.84 -10.66 -14.85
CA SER A 377 -17.25 -10.41 -14.56
C SER A 377 -18.14 -11.53 -15.06
N ALA A 378 -19.31 -11.67 -14.43
CA ALA A 378 -20.36 -12.60 -14.81
C ALA A 378 -21.73 -11.92 -14.68
N ASN A 379 -22.65 -12.22 -15.59
CA ASN A 379 -24.06 -11.97 -15.40
C ASN A 379 -24.67 -13.16 -14.66
N VAL A 380 -25.15 -12.90 -13.45
CA VAL A 380 -25.81 -13.89 -12.60
C VAL A 380 -27.32 -13.71 -12.74
N THR A 381 -28.01 -14.80 -13.06
CA THR A 381 -29.46 -14.84 -13.22
C THR A 381 -30.08 -15.62 -12.07
N VAL A 382 -30.96 -14.98 -11.31
CA VAL A 382 -31.78 -15.64 -10.29
C VAL A 382 -33.19 -15.81 -10.85
N THR A 383 -33.71 -17.02 -10.79
CA THR A 383 -35.05 -17.37 -11.30
C THR A 383 -35.93 -17.82 -10.13
N VAL A 384 -37.10 -17.21 -10.00
CA VAL A 384 -38.19 -17.67 -9.15
C VAL A 384 -39.11 -18.54 -9.99
N THR A 385 -39.51 -19.69 -9.46
CA THR A 385 -40.50 -20.58 -10.07
C THR A 385 -41.62 -20.87 -9.09
N ASP A 386 -42.87 -20.54 -9.41
CA ASP A 386 -44.03 -20.98 -8.62
C ASP A 386 -44.57 -22.35 -9.11
N ASN A 387 -45.56 -22.89 -8.40
CA ASN A 387 -46.15 -24.20 -8.68
C ASN A 387 -47.55 -24.14 -9.33
N GLY A 388 -47.94 -23.00 -9.90
CA GLY A 388 -49.28 -22.77 -10.45
C GLY A 388 -49.53 -23.38 -11.83
N GLY A 389 -48.47 -23.62 -12.61
CA GLY A 389 -48.54 -24.26 -13.92
C GLY A 389 -48.72 -23.29 -15.09
N THR A 390 -48.13 -23.61 -16.24
CA THR A 390 -48.18 -22.78 -17.47
C THR A 390 -49.45 -22.93 -18.32
N ALA A 391 -50.43 -23.70 -17.85
CA ALA A 391 -51.66 -23.93 -18.61
C ALA A 391 -52.45 -22.63 -18.81
N PHE A 392 -53.12 -22.49 -19.96
CA PHE A 392 -53.98 -21.34 -20.29
C PHE A 392 -53.26 -19.98 -20.25
N GLY A 393 -51.99 -19.95 -20.68
CA GLY A 393 -51.17 -18.74 -20.65
C GLY A 393 -50.62 -18.41 -19.26
N GLY A 394 -50.62 -19.39 -18.34
CA GLY A 394 -49.98 -19.27 -17.05
C GLY A 394 -48.47 -19.04 -17.17
N VAL A 395 -47.89 -18.29 -16.23
CA VAL A 395 -46.46 -17.99 -16.22
C VAL A 395 -45.88 -18.43 -14.88
N ASP A 396 -45.09 -19.51 -14.88
CA ASP A 396 -44.54 -20.05 -13.62
C ASP A 396 -43.21 -19.45 -13.23
N THR A 397 -42.58 -18.65 -14.11
CA THR A 397 -41.19 -18.23 -13.91
C THR A 397 -40.99 -16.74 -14.11
N PHE A 398 -40.12 -16.18 -13.28
CA PHE A 398 -39.64 -14.81 -13.40
C PHE A 398 -38.15 -14.78 -13.06
N SER A 399 -37.35 -14.08 -13.86
CA SER A 399 -35.90 -14.04 -13.69
C SER A 399 -35.38 -12.62 -13.60
N GLN A 400 -34.40 -12.40 -12.72
CA GLN A 400 -33.61 -11.17 -12.66
C GLN A 400 -32.15 -11.47 -12.96
N THR A 401 -31.56 -10.68 -13.86
CA THR A 401 -30.14 -10.76 -14.19
C THR A 401 -29.42 -9.53 -13.67
N PHE A 402 -28.28 -9.73 -13.01
CA PHE A 402 -27.43 -8.65 -12.53
C PHE A 402 -25.95 -9.02 -12.70
N LYS A 403 -25.09 -8.02 -12.78
CA LYS A 403 -23.66 -8.20 -13.03
C LYS A 403 -22.87 -8.24 -11.72
N ILE A 404 -22.05 -9.27 -11.55
CA ILE A 404 -20.99 -9.35 -10.55
C ILE A 404 -19.64 -9.17 -11.23
N THR A 405 -18.84 -8.21 -10.76
CA THR A 405 -17.47 -7.97 -11.22
C THR A 405 -16.52 -8.21 -10.04
N VAL A 406 -15.54 -9.09 -10.23
CA VAL A 406 -14.46 -9.34 -9.28
C VAL A 406 -13.17 -8.74 -9.81
N ASN A 407 -12.61 -7.82 -9.04
CA ASN A 407 -11.31 -7.23 -9.30
C ASN A 407 -10.23 -8.11 -8.69
N GLY A 408 -9.18 -8.40 -9.47
CA GLY A 408 -7.98 -9.10 -8.98
C GLY A 408 -7.24 -8.28 -7.92
N LEU A 409 -6.47 -8.96 -7.07
CA LEU A 409 -5.66 -8.28 -6.06
C LEU A 409 -4.36 -7.77 -6.70
N ALA A 410 -4.07 -6.48 -6.49
CA ALA A 410 -2.83 -5.86 -6.93
C ALA A 410 -1.61 -6.56 -6.33
N THR A 411 -0.57 -6.79 -7.12
CA THR A 411 0.69 -7.41 -6.68
C THR A 411 1.84 -6.42 -6.77
N ALA A 412 2.95 -6.66 -6.07
CA ALA A 412 4.12 -5.78 -6.09
C ALA A 412 5.46 -6.52 -5.98
N THR A 413 6.52 -5.85 -6.43
CA THR A 413 7.92 -6.22 -6.19
C THR A 413 8.69 -5.02 -5.66
N VAL A 414 9.71 -5.27 -4.84
CA VAL A 414 10.66 -4.25 -4.38
C VAL A 414 12.08 -4.63 -4.86
N SER A 415 12.82 -3.67 -5.40
CA SER A 415 14.18 -3.85 -5.92
C SER A 415 15.09 -2.68 -5.51
N GLY A 416 16.41 -2.82 -5.73
CA GLY A 416 17.42 -1.82 -5.36
C GLY A 416 18.42 -2.28 -4.30
N THR A 417 18.52 -3.60 -4.04
CA THR A 417 19.54 -4.16 -3.14
C THR A 417 20.94 -3.82 -3.62
N THR A 418 21.74 -3.15 -2.79
CA THR A 418 23.10 -2.72 -3.14
C THR A 418 23.95 -2.43 -1.91
N ALA A 419 25.27 -2.32 -2.09
CA ALA A 419 26.20 -1.86 -1.07
C ALA A 419 26.98 -0.64 -1.59
N VAL A 420 27.05 0.41 -0.78
CA VAL A 420 27.71 1.68 -1.14
C VAL A 420 28.56 2.19 0.02
N PRO A 421 29.63 2.97 -0.24
CA PRO A 421 30.37 3.60 0.84
C PRO A 421 29.60 4.77 1.47
N GLN A 422 29.96 5.10 2.71
CA GLN A 422 29.38 6.23 3.43
C GLN A 422 29.54 7.51 2.62
N ASN A 423 28.47 8.31 2.55
CA ASN A 423 28.35 9.54 1.76
C ASN A 423 28.43 9.37 0.23
N ALA A 424 28.30 8.15 -0.30
CA ALA A 424 28.06 7.95 -1.72
C ALA A 424 26.72 8.56 -2.17
N THR A 425 26.54 8.74 -3.48
CA THR A 425 25.25 9.08 -4.08
C THR A 425 24.17 8.12 -3.57
N ALA A 426 23.05 8.69 -3.09
CA ALA A 426 21.97 7.91 -2.48
C ALA A 426 21.39 6.89 -3.47
N PRO A 427 21.48 5.57 -3.20
CA PRO A 427 20.91 4.57 -4.07
C PRO A 427 19.38 4.59 -3.99
N THR A 428 18.75 4.08 -5.04
CA THR A 428 17.30 4.11 -5.20
C THR A 428 16.68 2.74 -4.94
N ILE A 429 15.65 2.70 -4.10
CA ILE A 429 14.76 1.54 -3.92
C ILE A 429 13.51 1.77 -4.76
N THR A 430 13.15 0.78 -5.57
CA THR A 430 12.00 0.86 -6.49
C THR A 430 10.92 -0.13 -6.06
N PHE A 431 9.71 0.39 -5.86
CA PHE A 431 8.50 -0.41 -5.72
C PHE A 431 7.79 -0.44 -7.06
N THR A 432 7.40 -1.63 -7.53
CA THR A 432 6.70 -1.81 -8.81
C THR A 432 5.47 -2.67 -8.60
N GLY A 433 4.31 -2.15 -8.98
CA GLY A 433 3.02 -2.82 -8.95
C GLY A 433 2.74 -3.61 -10.24
N ALA A 434 1.90 -4.62 -10.14
CA ALA A 434 1.42 -5.45 -11.25
C ALA A 434 0.02 -5.98 -10.95
N ASN A 435 -0.67 -6.53 -11.95
CA ASN A 435 -2.00 -7.16 -11.82
C ASN A 435 -3.06 -6.24 -11.18
N GLY A 436 -3.07 -4.96 -11.55
CA GLY A 436 -3.98 -3.94 -11.04
C GLY A 436 -4.04 -2.71 -11.96
N ILE A 437 -4.76 -1.69 -11.54
CA ILE A 437 -4.95 -0.42 -12.26
C ILE A 437 -4.33 0.72 -11.46
N ALA A 438 -3.35 1.41 -12.05
CA ALA A 438 -2.72 2.56 -11.45
C ALA A 438 -3.75 3.65 -11.02
N PRO A 439 -3.50 4.40 -9.93
CA PRO A 439 -2.26 4.43 -9.16
C PRO A 439 -2.10 3.25 -8.17
N TYR A 440 -0.87 2.78 -8.03
CA TYR A 440 -0.49 1.81 -7.01
C TYR A 440 -0.03 2.51 -5.74
N THR A 441 -0.47 2.01 -4.59
CA THR A 441 -0.05 2.43 -3.26
C THR A 441 0.67 1.29 -2.57
N PHE A 442 1.89 1.55 -2.08
CA PHE A 442 2.72 0.59 -1.36
C PHE A 442 2.86 1.02 0.09
N ILE A 443 2.69 0.09 1.01
CA ILE A 443 3.04 0.26 2.41
C ILE A 443 4.32 -0.51 2.67
N TYR A 444 5.34 0.18 3.21
CA TYR A 444 6.64 -0.40 3.51
C TYR A 444 7.19 0.14 4.82
N ASN A 445 8.15 -0.55 5.42
CA ASN A 445 8.91 -0.04 6.55
C ASN A 445 10.41 -0.14 6.31
N ILE A 446 11.18 0.60 7.11
CA ILE A 446 12.65 0.53 7.11
C ILE A 446 13.07 -0.15 8.41
N ASN A 447 13.83 -1.24 8.31
CA ASN A 447 14.36 -2.02 9.45
C ASN A 447 13.28 -2.48 10.45
N GLY A 448 12.06 -2.77 9.98
CA GLY A 448 10.95 -3.19 10.85
C GLY A 448 10.33 -2.06 11.67
N GLY A 449 10.66 -0.80 11.37
CA GLY A 449 10.08 0.37 12.03
C GLY A 449 8.63 0.65 11.62
N THR A 450 8.19 1.90 11.82
CA THR A 450 6.84 2.33 11.46
C THR A 450 6.57 2.19 9.95
N ASN A 451 5.35 1.77 9.63
CA ASN A 451 4.89 1.69 8.26
C ASN A 451 4.80 3.08 7.63
N ARG A 452 5.22 3.16 6.37
CA ARG A 452 5.20 4.34 5.51
C ARG A 452 4.44 4.00 4.24
N THR A 453 3.84 5.00 3.62
CA THR A 453 3.04 4.84 2.41
C THR A 453 3.64 5.65 1.28
N ILE A 454 3.68 5.07 0.07
CA ILE A 454 4.07 5.76 -1.15
C ILE A 454 3.17 5.33 -2.31
N THR A 455 2.79 6.27 -3.17
CA THR A 455 1.84 6.05 -4.26
C THR A 455 2.43 6.51 -5.59
N THR A 456 2.19 5.75 -6.67
CA THR A 456 2.62 6.10 -8.03
C THR A 456 1.81 7.29 -8.54
N THR A 457 2.46 8.28 -9.16
CA THR A 457 1.77 9.39 -9.84
C THR A 457 1.43 9.05 -11.30
N THR A 458 2.31 8.34 -11.99
CA THR A 458 2.11 7.80 -13.35
C THR A 458 2.79 6.43 -13.45
N GLY A 459 2.25 5.54 -14.29
CA GLY A 459 2.77 4.17 -14.45
C GLY A 459 2.54 3.29 -13.21
N ASN A 460 3.36 2.24 -13.08
CA ASN A 460 3.23 1.22 -12.03
C ASN A 460 4.39 1.22 -11.03
N SER A 461 5.35 2.14 -11.12
CA SER A 461 6.54 2.16 -10.26
C SER A 461 6.72 3.48 -9.52
N VAL A 462 7.26 3.42 -8.31
CA VAL A 462 7.66 4.59 -7.52
C VAL A 462 8.93 4.30 -6.73
N THR A 463 9.74 5.33 -6.52
CA THR A 463 11.08 5.20 -5.95
C THR A 463 11.25 5.96 -4.63
N VAL A 464 12.07 5.42 -3.74
CA VAL A 464 12.58 6.12 -2.55
C VAL A 464 14.10 6.06 -2.51
N THR A 465 14.75 7.10 -2.02
CA THR A 465 16.21 7.14 -1.87
C THR A 465 16.63 6.63 -0.49
N ALA A 466 17.70 5.83 -0.44
CA ALA A 466 18.28 5.39 0.82
C ALA A 466 19.38 6.32 1.32
N PRO A 467 19.36 6.72 2.61
CA PRO A 467 20.38 7.59 3.16
C PRO A 467 21.72 6.87 3.24
N THR A 468 22.81 7.58 2.91
CA THR A 468 24.20 7.06 2.94
C THR A 468 25.06 7.74 4.00
N ASN A 469 24.49 8.62 4.83
CA ASN A 469 25.22 9.40 5.83
C ASN A 469 25.57 8.61 7.10
N ALA A 470 24.88 7.49 7.36
CA ALA A 470 25.13 6.62 8.51
C ALA A 470 25.50 5.20 8.05
N VAL A 471 26.55 4.63 8.66
CA VAL A 471 26.99 3.26 8.42
C VAL A 471 25.97 2.28 8.97
N GLY A 472 25.66 1.22 8.21
CA GLY A 472 24.71 0.19 8.62
C GLY A 472 23.95 -0.42 7.45
N THR A 473 23.00 -1.30 7.77
CA THR A 473 22.11 -1.92 6.78
C THR A 473 20.70 -1.34 6.94
N PHE A 474 20.12 -0.91 5.83
CA PHE A 474 18.77 -0.37 5.73
C PHE A 474 17.92 -1.31 4.87
N ALA A 475 17.05 -2.10 5.51
CA ALA A 475 16.13 -3.03 4.87
C ALA A 475 14.78 -2.34 4.62
N TYR A 476 14.39 -2.23 3.35
CA TYR A 476 13.12 -1.69 2.90
C TYR A 476 12.15 -2.86 2.69
N ASN A 477 11.28 -3.08 3.67
CA ASN A 477 10.36 -4.21 3.68
C ASN A 477 8.99 -3.76 3.18
N LEU A 478 8.56 -4.29 2.04
CA LEU A 478 7.18 -4.18 1.57
C LEU A 478 6.26 -4.97 2.52
N VAL A 479 5.11 -4.39 2.86
CA VAL A 479 4.11 -4.96 3.77
C VAL A 479 2.77 -5.13 3.07
N ASN A 480 2.40 -4.18 2.21
CA ASN A 480 1.12 -4.18 1.51
C ASN A 480 1.24 -3.46 0.17
N VAL A 481 0.44 -3.90 -0.79
CA VAL A 481 0.21 -3.20 -2.06
C VAL A 481 -1.30 -3.09 -2.30
N ALA A 482 -1.72 -1.93 -2.77
CA ALA A 482 -3.05 -1.70 -3.30
C ALA A 482 -2.96 -0.99 -4.65
N ASP A 483 -3.95 -1.16 -5.51
CA ASP A 483 -4.20 -0.33 -6.68
C ASP A 483 -5.38 0.63 -6.41
N ALA A 484 -5.97 1.22 -7.45
CA ALA A 484 -7.15 2.09 -7.31
C ALA A 484 -8.40 1.40 -6.72
N ASN A 485 -8.46 0.07 -6.74
CA ASN A 485 -9.64 -0.73 -6.41
C ASN A 485 -9.42 -1.66 -5.21
N CYS A 486 -8.33 -2.42 -5.22
CA CYS A 486 -8.09 -3.57 -4.37
C CYS A 486 -6.64 -3.62 -3.88
N GLY A 487 -6.44 -4.20 -2.70
CA GLY A 487 -5.10 -4.40 -2.15
C GLY A 487 -4.99 -5.65 -1.31
N GLN A 488 -3.75 -6.05 -1.04
CA GLN A 488 -3.43 -7.22 -0.25
C GLN A 488 -2.13 -7.04 0.51
N ALA A 489 -2.05 -7.72 1.64
CA ALA A 489 -0.77 -7.87 2.33
C ALA A 489 0.16 -8.68 1.42
N GLN A 490 1.32 -8.10 1.10
CA GLN A 490 2.34 -8.76 0.31
C GLN A 490 3.70 -8.34 0.84
N THR A 491 4.60 -9.31 0.97
CA THR A 491 5.94 -9.07 1.51
C THR A 491 7.01 -9.13 0.43
N GLY A 492 8.09 -8.39 0.65
CA GLY A 492 9.29 -8.33 -0.18
C GLY A 492 10.32 -7.44 0.48
N ALA A 493 11.60 -7.57 0.14
CA ALA A 493 12.65 -6.74 0.73
C ALA A 493 13.74 -6.34 -0.28
N ALA A 494 14.23 -5.11 -0.14
CA ALA A 494 15.49 -4.66 -0.74
C ALA A 494 16.38 -4.04 0.34
N THR A 495 17.68 -4.30 0.30
CA THR A 495 18.61 -3.86 1.35
C THR A 495 19.70 -2.94 0.81
N VAL A 496 19.92 -1.80 1.48
CA VAL A 496 21.07 -0.93 1.22
C VAL A 496 22.06 -1.07 2.36
N THR A 497 23.27 -1.55 2.06
CA THR A 497 24.37 -1.63 3.03
C THR A 497 25.32 -0.47 2.83
N VAL A 498 25.38 0.44 3.80
CA VAL A 498 26.32 1.56 3.84
C VAL A 498 27.57 1.15 4.60
N ARG A 499 28.71 1.08 3.90
CA ARG A 499 30.01 0.67 4.46
C ARG A 499 30.81 1.90 4.93
N PRO A 500 31.57 1.81 6.03
CA PRO A 500 32.41 2.92 6.47
C PRO A 500 33.50 3.23 5.44
N LEU A 501 33.97 4.48 5.40
CA LEU A 501 35.17 4.84 4.63
C LEU A 501 36.43 4.29 5.33
N PRO A 502 37.45 3.84 4.57
CA PRO A 502 38.65 3.28 5.16
C PRO A 502 39.46 4.36 5.90
N LEU A 503 40.03 4.01 7.05
CA LEU A 503 40.96 4.85 7.83
C LEU A 503 42.30 4.17 7.98
N ALA A 504 43.38 4.95 7.99
CA ALA A 504 44.74 4.48 8.11
C ALA A 504 45.64 5.40 8.94
N THR A 505 46.70 4.86 9.52
CA THR A 505 47.78 5.64 10.12
C THR A 505 49.12 5.21 9.52
N ILE A 506 50.11 6.09 9.64
CA ILE A 506 51.50 5.81 9.30
C ILE A 506 52.37 6.09 10.51
N SER A 507 53.34 5.23 10.79
CA SER A 507 54.31 5.43 11.86
C SER A 507 55.71 4.96 11.49
N ALA A 508 56.70 5.76 11.90
CA ALA A 508 58.10 5.40 11.98
C ALA A 508 58.79 6.46 12.87
N THR A 509 59.57 6.02 13.86
CA THR A 509 60.44 6.92 14.63
C THR A 509 61.79 6.23 14.81
N ALA A 510 62.74 6.57 13.96
CA ALA A 510 64.09 6.02 14.05
C ALA A 510 65.13 7.01 13.52
N ALA A 511 66.23 7.14 14.26
CA ALA A 511 67.46 7.74 13.78
C ALA A 511 68.53 6.64 13.77
N VAL A 512 69.11 6.36 12.61
CA VAL A 512 70.14 5.32 12.44
C VAL A 512 71.33 5.88 11.68
N CYS A 513 72.48 5.23 11.77
CA CYS A 513 73.64 5.58 10.95
C CYS A 513 73.50 5.04 9.53
N ILE A 514 74.15 5.69 8.57
CA ILE A 514 74.29 5.17 7.20
C ILE A 514 74.83 3.73 7.23
N ASN A 515 74.25 2.86 6.41
CA ASN A 515 74.45 1.40 6.39
C ASN A 515 74.08 0.65 7.69
N GLY A 516 73.41 1.29 8.65
CA GLY A 516 72.82 0.63 9.81
C GLY A 516 71.54 -0.15 9.46
N THR A 517 70.96 -0.81 10.47
CA THR A 517 69.70 -1.56 10.33
C THR A 517 68.58 -0.66 9.81
N SER A 518 67.95 -1.07 8.70
CA SER A 518 66.86 -0.30 8.07
C SER A 518 65.66 -0.12 9.01
N PRO A 519 65.25 1.14 9.28
CA PRO A 519 64.01 1.41 9.99
C PRO A 519 62.79 0.91 9.21
N VAL A 520 61.78 0.41 9.92
CA VAL A 520 60.53 -0.07 9.32
C VAL A 520 59.48 1.03 9.40
N VAL A 521 58.98 1.47 8.24
CA VAL A 521 57.83 2.35 8.14
C VAL A 521 56.57 1.49 8.06
N THR A 522 55.64 1.68 8.98
CA THR A 522 54.43 0.86 9.10
C THR A 522 53.20 1.67 8.74
N PHE A 523 52.40 1.14 7.84
CA PHE A 523 51.06 1.63 7.51
C PHE A 523 50.04 0.70 8.15
N THR A 524 49.01 1.25 8.80
CA THR A 524 48.00 0.47 9.53
C THR A 524 46.60 0.94 9.16
N GLY A 525 45.79 0.08 8.56
CA GLY A 525 44.36 0.29 8.36
C GLY A 525 43.58 0.01 9.65
N SER A 526 42.71 0.93 10.07
CA SER A 526 41.97 0.87 11.34
C SER A 526 40.45 0.75 11.18
N VAL A 527 39.91 1.22 10.05
CA VAL A 527 38.49 1.10 9.68
C VAL A 527 38.43 0.75 8.19
N GLY A 528 37.48 -0.09 7.77
CA GLY A 528 37.36 -0.60 6.41
C GLY A 528 37.47 -2.13 6.34
N THR A 529 37.62 -2.68 5.14
CA THR A 529 37.78 -4.13 4.92
C THR A 529 39.12 -4.43 4.26
N ALA A 530 39.99 -5.22 4.90
CA ALA A 530 41.23 -5.67 4.26
C ALA A 530 40.94 -6.45 2.94
N PRO A 531 41.81 -6.38 1.93
CA PRO A 531 43.11 -5.71 1.93
C PRO A 531 43.03 -4.18 1.77
N TYR A 532 43.90 -3.46 2.48
CA TYR A 532 44.04 -2.01 2.39
C TYR A 532 45.14 -1.65 1.39
N THR A 533 44.91 -0.64 0.56
CA THR A 533 45.93 -0.03 -0.30
C THR A 533 46.24 1.38 0.21
N PHE A 534 47.45 1.59 0.69
CA PHE A 534 47.93 2.90 1.14
C PHE A 534 48.68 3.59 0.01
N THR A 535 48.32 4.84 -0.29
CA THR A 535 49.08 5.72 -1.17
C THR A 535 49.93 6.66 -0.32
N TYR A 536 51.23 6.72 -0.59
CA TYR A 536 52.18 7.53 0.17
C TYR A 536 53.22 8.19 -0.72
N GLN A 537 53.90 9.21 -0.20
CA GLN A 537 55.01 9.90 -0.84
C GLN A 537 56.25 9.84 0.05
N ILE A 538 57.43 9.90 -0.57
CA ILE A 538 58.70 10.09 0.13
C ILE A 538 59.24 11.46 -0.29
N ASN A 539 59.52 12.33 0.69
CA ASN A 539 60.03 13.70 0.48
C ASN A 539 59.20 14.53 -0.52
N GLY A 540 57.87 14.35 -0.53
CA GLY A 540 56.97 15.07 -1.45
C GLY A 540 57.09 14.65 -2.92
N GLY A 541 57.71 13.50 -3.22
CA GLY A 541 57.84 12.96 -4.56
C GLY A 541 56.54 12.35 -5.13
N ALA A 542 56.68 11.53 -6.17
CA ALA A 542 55.53 10.86 -6.79
C ALA A 542 54.81 9.91 -5.82
N ASN A 543 53.50 9.74 -6.03
CA ASN A 543 52.69 8.78 -5.29
C ASN A 543 53.19 7.36 -5.51
N ARG A 544 53.31 6.61 -4.41
CA ARG A 544 53.63 5.19 -4.35
C ARG A 544 52.51 4.47 -3.63
N THR A 545 52.34 3.19 -3.89
CA THR A 545 51.32 2.37 -3.22
C THR A 545 51.92 1.17 -2.52
N ILE A 546 51.30 0.75 -1.43
CA ILE A 546 51.55 -0.55 -0.80
C ILE A 546 50.23 -1.13 -0.30
N THR A 547 50.04 -2.43 -0.50
CA THR A 547 48.80 -3.13 -0.17
C THR A 547 49.04 -4.20 0.90
N THR A 548 48.11 -4.34 1.83
CA THR A 548 48.15 -5.42 2.83
C THR A 548 47.82 -6.78 2.20
N SER A 549 48.22 -7.87 2.84
CA SER A 549 47.69 -9.20 2.49
C SER A 549 46.21 -9.31 2.86
N ALA A 550 45.49 -10.29 2.30
CA ALA A 550 44.02 -10.35 2.29
C ALA A 550 43.32 -10.06 3.64
N SER A 551 43.88 -10.50 4.77
CA SER A 551 43.32 -10.27 6.11
C SER A 551 44.17 -9.35 6.99
N ALA A 552 45.33 -8.90 6.51
CA ALA A 552 46.23 -8.06 7.29
C ALA A 552 45.74 -6.61 7.30
N THR A 553 45.93 -5.95 8.44
CA THR A 553 45.67 -4.52 8.63
C THR A 553 46.93 -3.69 8.44
N THR A 554 48.12 -4.31 8.40
CA THR A 554 49.39 -3.60 8.31
C THR A 554 50.18 -3.94 7.05
N ALA A 555 50.88 -2.95 6.51
CA ALA A 555 51.89 -3.13 5.47
C ALA A 555 53.14 -2.33 5.85
N THR A 556 54.32 -2.88 5.55
CA THR A 556 55.60 -2.30 5.95
C THR A 556 56.54 -2.10 4.78
N ILE A 557 57.36 -1.05 4.86
CA ILE A 557 58.50 -0.84 3.98
C ILE A 557 59.75 -0.56 4.80
N ASN A 558 60.90 -1.00 4.29
CA ASN A 558 62.19 -0.70 4.90
C ASN A 558 62.73 0.61 4.33
N ALA A 559 63.05 1.56 5.20
CA ALA A 559 63.70 2.80 4.80
C ALA A 559 65.17 2.52 4.41
N PRO A 560 65.62 2.97 3.23
CA PRO A 560 66.99 2.74 2.78
C PRO A 560 67.97 3.54 3.63
N THR A 561 69.10 2.94 4.01
CA THR A 561 70.12 3.55 4.86
C THR A 561 71.40 3.88 4.09
N ASN A 562 71.37 3.88 2.75
CA ASN A 562 72.54 4.06 1.88
C ASN A 562 72.92 5.53 1.61
N ALA A 563 72.11 6.48 2.08
CA ALA A 563 72.38 7.92 1.97
C ALA A 563 72.00 8.63 3.26
N ALA A 564 72.86 9.53 3.74
CA ALA A 564 72.56 10.36 4.91
C ALA A 564 71.53 11.45 4.57
N GLY A 565 70.64 11.76 5.52
CA GLY A 565 69.59 12.76 5.36
C GLY A 565 68.32 12.42 6.13
N THR A 566 67.33 13.32 6.04
CA THR A 566 65.99 13.13 6.62
C THR A 566 65.02 12.73 5.52
N PHE A 567 64.31 11.62 5.72
CA PHE A 567 63.33 11.08 4.80
C PHE A 567 61.93 11.18 5.43
N ASN A 568 61.07 12.00 4.83
CA ASN A 568 59.69 12.20 5.25
C ASN A 568 58.74 11.31 4.43
N TYR A 569 58.09 10.37 5.09
CA TYR A 569 57.05 9.51 4.52
C TYR A 569 55.69 10.11 4.84
N THR A 570 54.95 10.49 3.81
CA THR A 570 53.62 11.11 3.95
C THR A 570 52.55 10.18 3.40
N LEU A 571 51.60 9.75 4.23
CA LEU A 571 50.37 9.08 3.78
C LEU A 571 49.51 10.11 3.05
N VAL A 572 48.96 9.72 1.90
CA VAL A 572 48.12 10.57 1.02
C VAL A 572 46.67 10.08 1.01
N SER A 573 46.48 8.76 0.91
CA SER A 573 45.16 8.15 0.93
C SER A 573 45.22 6.69 1.36
N VAL A 574 44.08 6.17 1.78
CA VAL A 574 43.85 4.74 1.98
C VAL A 574 42.63 4.32 1.15
N ALA A 575 42.72 3.14 0.54
CA ALA A 575 41.62 2.51 -0.16
C ALA A 575 41.40 1.09 0.37
N ASP A 576 40.15 0.63 0.29
CA ASP A 576 39.79 -0.78 0.40
C ASP A 576 38.99 -1.21 -0.84
N ALA A 577 38.37 -2.40 -0.80
CA ALA A 577 37.57 -2.92 -1.90
C ALA A 577 36.33 -2.08 -2.26
N TYR A 578 35.91 -1.15 -1.40
CA TYR A 578 34.65 -0.42 -1.52
C TYR A 578 34.82 1.09 -1.67
N ALA A 579 35.89 1.67 -1.13
CA ALA A 579 36.09 3.12 -1.17
C ALA A 579 37.56 3.54 -1.14
N THR A 580 37.81 4.79 -1.51
CA THR A 580 39.07 5.49 -1.29
C THR A 580 38.82 6.75 -0.49
N GLN A 581 39.65 7.01 0.52
CA GLN A 581 39.60 8.21 1.33
C GLN A 581 40.97 8.89 1.35
N ALA A 582 40.99 10.20 1.06
CA ALA A 582 42.18 11.02 1.27
C ALA A 582 42.46 11.15 2.77
N GLN A 583 43.67 10.83 3.18
CA GLN A 583 44.07 10.89 4.59
C GLN A 583 45.55 11.21 4.69
N SER A 584 45.89 12.16 5.54
CA SER A 584 47.27 12.61 5.75
C SER A 584 47.84 12.08 7.07
N GLY A 585 49.10 11.66 7.03
CA GLY A 585 49.91 11.35 8.21
C GLY A 585 51.38 11.36 7.83
N THR A 586 52.28 11.58 8.79
CA THR A 586 53.72 11.69 8.53
C THR A 586 54.54 10.77 9.42
N ALA A 587 55.57 10.15 8.85
CA ALA A 587 56.57 9.38 9.55
C ALA A 587 57.97 9.82 9.08
N ILE A 588 58.89 10.10 10.02
CA ILE A 588 60.19 10.68 9.71
C ILE A 588 61.29 9.68 10.07
N VAL A 589 62.16 9.40 9.11
CA VAL A 589 63.35 8.56 9.28
C VAL A 589 64.60 9.40 9.05
N THR A 590 65.51 9.43 10.02
CA THR A 590 66.77 10.18 9.92
C THR A 590 67.95 9.24 9.78
N ILE A 591 68.73 9.41 8.70
CA ILE A 591 69.96 8.66 8.45
C ILE A 591 71.17 9.58 8.72
N ASN A 592 71.89 9.31 9.79
CA ASN A 592 73.06 10.06 10.21
C ASN A 592 74.32 9.62 9.43
N ALA A 593 75.13 10.58 8.99
CA ALA A 593 76.41 10.28 8.36
C ALA A 593 77.41 9.67 9.36
N LEU A 594 78.33 8.81 8.87
CA LEU A 594 79.49 8.39 9.66
C LEU A 594 80.43 9.59 9.90
N PRO A 595 81.19 9.61 11.01
CA PRO A 595 82.24 10.61 11.20
C PRO A 595 83.30 10.52 10.09
N VAL A 596 83.75 11.69 9.60
CA VAL A 596 84.90 11.77 8.69
C VAL A 596 86.16 11.84 9.54
N VAL A 597 86.85 10.70 9.66
CA VAL A 597 88.00 10.56 10.56
C VAL A 597 89.30 10.80 9.81
N ASN A 598 90.08 11.78 10.27
CA ASN A 598 91.45 11.98 9.82
C ASN A 598 92.40 11.79 11.00
N VAL A 599 93.50 11.08 10.77
CA VAL A 599 94.58 10.88 11.75
C VAL A 599 95.88 11.42 11.18
N THR A 600 96.57 12.24 11.96
CA THR A 600 97.85 12.83 11.61
C THR A 600 98.88 12.57 12.70
N SER A 601 100.16 12.62 12.32
CA SER A 601 101.30 12.57 13.23
C SER A 601 102.00 13.93 13.20
N ASN A 602 102.45 14.42 14.34
CA ASN A 602 103.30 15.62 14.41
C ASN A 602 104.75 15.37 13.92
N ASN A 603 105.09 14.12 13.60
CA ASN A 603 106.39 13.69 13.11
C ASN A 603 106.23 12.90 11.79
N SER A 604 107.35 12.57 11.14
CA SER A 604 107.39 11.65 10.01
C SER A 604 106.73 10.31 10.36
N SER A 605 106.16 9.62 9.36
CA SER A 605 105.66 8.26 9.50
C SER A 605 106.78 7.24 9.75
N THR A 606 108.04 7.64 9.57
CA THR A 606 109.23 6.87 9.91
C THR A 606 110.07 7.64 10.91
N ILE A 607 110.32 7.05 12.09
CA ILE A 607 111.02 7.67 13.21
C ILE A 607 112.16 6.78 13.71
N SER A 608 113.19 7.39 14.29
CA SER A 608 114.20 6.65 15.05
C SER A 608 113.59 6.08 16.34
N LYS A 609 114.04 4.89 16.73
CA LYS A 609 113.61 4.22 17.97
C LYS A 609 113.76 5.10 19.20
N GLY A 610 112.70 5.16 20.01
CA GLY A 610 112.63 6.00 21.21
C GLY A 610 112.17 7.44 20.98
N THR A 611 111.83 7.82 19.73
CA THR A 611 111.20 9.11 19.42
C THR A 611 109.75 9.15 19.91
N THR A 612 109.39 10.21 20.64
CA THR A 612 108.01 10.48 21.05
C THR A 612 107.24 11.16 19.92
N VAL A 613 106.04 10.67 19.62
CA VAL A 613 105.15 11.17 18.58
C VAL A 613 103.77 11.47 19.17
N VAL A 614 103.14 12.55 18.69
CA VAL A 614 101.76 12.90 19.01
C VAL A 614 100.89 12.62 17.79
N LEU A 615 99.96 11.69 17.93
CA LEU A 615 98.93 11.39 16.96
C LEU A 615 97.69 12.24 17.25
N THR A 616 97.12 12.88 16.25
CA THR A 616 95.90 13.70 16.39
C THR A 616 94.82 13.18 15.45
N ALA A 617 93.68 12.80 16.02
CA ALA A 617 92.47 12.42 15.31
C ALA A 617 91.43 13.56 15.32
N THR A 618 90.61 13.62 14.28
CA THR A 618 89.46 14.55 14.18
C THR A 618 88.21 13.81 13.72
N GLY A 619 87.06 14.47 13.73
CA GLY A 619 85.82 13.94 13.13
C GLY A 619 84.74 13.50 14.11
N GLY A 620 84.96 13.57 15.43
CA GLY A 620 83.95 13.19 16.41
C GLY A 620 84.10 13.83 17.78
N VAL A 621 83.31 13.33 18.73
CA VAL A 621 83.24 13.81 20.11
C VAL A 621 83.82 12.82 21.12
N ASN A 622 83.90 11.53 20.76
CA ASN A 622 84.56 10.49 21.56
C ASN A 622 85.60 9.75 20.72
N TYR A 623 86.71 9.35 21.35
CA TYR A 623 87.86 8.74 20.70
C TYR A 623 88.31 7.53 21.50
N ASN A 624 88.66 6.42 20.85
CA ASN A 624 89.23 5.25 21.50
C ASN A 624 90.39 4.69 20.66
N TRP A 625 91.57 4.57 21.24
CA TRP A 625 92.79 4.18 20.53
C TRP A 625 93.24 2.77 20.88
N SER A 626 93.74 2.04 19.88
CA SER A 626 94.34 0.71 20.01
C SER A 626 95.54 0.55 19.06
N PRO A 627 96.65 -0.12 19.46
CA PRO A 627 96.88 -0.70 20.77
C PRO A 627 97.18 0.37 21.83
N SER A 628 97.03 0.03 23.11
CA SER A 628 97.41 0.90 24.24
C SER A 628 98.89 0.76 24.65
N THR A 629 99.68 -0.01 23.89
CA THR A 629 101.11 -0.21 24.12
C THR A 629 101.92 1.02 23.74
N ASP A 630 102.97 1.30 24.50
CA ASP A 630 103.89 2.42 24.30
C ASP A 630 103.20 3.81 24.30
N VAL A 631 101.96 3.89 24.81
CA VAL A 631 101.22 5.13 25.05
C VAL A 631 101.78 5.80 26.29
N ILE A 632 102.15 7.07 26.16
CA ILE A 632 102.58 7.92 27.27
C ILE A 632 101.38 8.61 27.90
N SER A 633 100.47 9.17 27.09
CA SER A 633 99.29 9.90 27.56
C SER A 633 98.24 10.08 26.46
N GLY A 634 97.03 10.52 26.83
CA GLY A 634 95.98 10.89 25.87
C GLY A 634 95.00 9.79 25.46
N GLN A 635 95.05 8.63 26.13
CA GLN A 635 94.09 7.53 25.89
C GLN A 635 92.65 8.02 26.08
N GLY A 636 91.78 7.72 25.12
CA GLY A 636 90.38 8.17 25.15
C GLY A 636 90.14 9.60 24.64
N THR A 637 91.19 10.31 24.18
CA THR A 637 91.07 11.69 23.69
C THR A 637 91.46 11.80 22.20
N ALA A 638 91.21 12.97 21.59
CA ALA A 638 91.57 13.24 20.20
C ALA A 638 93.08 13.19 19.94
N THR A 639 93.92 13.41 20.95
CA THR A 639 95.38 13.42 20.85
C THR A 639 96.00 12.29 21.66
N LEU A 640 96.75 11.40 21.01
CA LEU A 640 97.45 10.28 21.63
C LEU A 640 98.97 10.50 21.55
N THR A 641 99.66 10.53 22.69
CA THR A 641 101.13 10.62 22.72
C THR A 641 101.73 9.24 22.91
N VAL A 642 102.60 8.81 21.99
CA VAL A 642 103.19 7.47 21.93
C VAL A 642 104.70 7.53 21.75
N ARG A 643 105.43 6.53 22.24
CA ARG A 643 106.88 6.36 22.02
C ARG A 643 107.15 4.90 21.64
N PRO A 644 106.76 4.48 20.41
CA PRO A 644 106.73 3.08 20.03
C PRO A 644 108.12 2.45 19.98
N LYS A 645 108.25 1.22 20.48
CA LYS A 645 109.52 0.45 20.48
C LYS A 645 109.81 -0.25 19.16
N GLN A 646 108.76 -0.53 18.40
CA GLN A 646 108.77 -1.20 17.10
C GLN A 646 107.69 -0.58 16.21
N THR A 647 107.74 -0.83 14.91
CA THR A 647 106.69 -0.39 13.98
C THR A 647 105.31 -0.78 14.51
N THR A 648 104.45 0.22 14.72
CA THR A 648 103.14 0.03 15.36
C THR A 648 102.07 0.76 14.55
N THR A 649 100.97 0.06 14.28
CA THR A 649 99.77 0.66 13.67
C THR A 649 98.78 1.01 14.77
N TYR A 650 98.54 2.30 14.96
CA TYR A 650 97.54 2.83 15.88
C TYR A 650 96.23 3.05 15.13
N THR A 651 95.15 2.49 15.64
CA THR A 651 93.79 2.64 15.13
C THR A 651 92.98 3.44 16.14
N VAL A 652 92.34 4.52 15.67
CA VAL A 652 91.36 5.28 16.44
C VAL A 652 89.96 4.90 15.98
N THR A 653 89.09 4.58 16.94
CA THR A 653 87.64 4.55 16.77
C THR A 653 87.08 5.90 17.21
N VAL A 654 86.39 6.59 16.30
CA VAL A 654 85.81 7.91 16.53
C VAL A 654 84.29 7.82 16.49
N THR A 655 83.62 8.40 17.49
CA THR A 655 82.15 8.48 17.55
C THR A 655 81.71 9.94 17.42
N ASN A 656 80.78 10.24 16.51
CA ASN A 656 80.20 11.59 16.36
C ASN A 656 79.02 11.85 17.32
N ALA A 657 78.46 13.07 17.27
CA ALA A 657 77.34 13.48 18.13
C ALA A 657 76.04 12.68 17.89
N SER A 658 75.87 12.10 16.70
CA SER A 658 74.73 11.23 16.37
C SER A 658 74.94 9.76 16.80
N GLY A 659 76.06 9.45 17.48
CA GLY A 659 76.39 8.10 17.93
C GLY A 659 76.98 7.19 16.85
N CYS A 660 77.27 7.70 15.64
CA CYS A 660 77.85 6.92 14.56
C CYS A 660 79.36 6.77 14.72
N VAL A 661 79.88 5.60 14.37
CA VAL A 661 81.29 5.21 14.58
C VAL A 661 82.03 5.01 13.26
N ALA A 662 83.29 5.42 13.21
CA ALA A 662 84.22 5.07 12.14
C ALA A 662 85.63 4.88 12.69
N ASN A 663 86.43 4.05 12.01
CA ASN A 663 87.80 3.76 12.41
C ASN A 663 88.78 4.32 11.38
N GLN A 664 89.94 4.79 11.84
CA GLN A 664 91.06 5.15 10.99
C GLN A 664 92.36 4.70 11.65
N SER A 665 93.33 4.27 10.84
CA SER A 665 94.63 3.84 11.33
C SER A 665 95.76 4.71 10.78
N ILE A 666 96.83 4.82 11.56
CA ILE A 666 98.12 5.40 11.16
C ILE A 666 99.23 4.45 11.60
N THR A 667 100.17 4.15 10.70
CA THR A 667 101.34 3.32 11.01
C THR A 667 102.55 4.21 11.24
N ILE A 668 103.18 4.05 12.41
CA ILE A 668 104.45 4.67 12.74
C ILE A 668 105.53 3.60 12.59
N GLN A 669 106.36 3.76 11.57
CA GLN A 669 107.52 2.92 11.29
C GLN A 669 108.67 3.30 12.23
N VAL A 670 109.24 2.33 12.92
CA VAL A 670 110.36 2.55 13.84
C VAL A 670 111.62 1.96 13.23
N GLU A 671 112.59 2.81 12.92
CA GLU A 671 113.90 2.38 12.44
C GLU A 671 114.80 1.96 13.59
N GLU A 672 115.42 0.77 13.46
CA GLU A 672 116.55 0.34 14.28
C GLU A 672 117.83 1.00 13.76
N ASP A 673 117.89 2.33 13.81
CA ASP A 673 119.03 3.10 13.31
C ASP A 673 120.21 3.16 14.29
N TYR A 674 120.03 2.61 15.49
CA TYR A 674 120.98 2.62 16.60
C TYR A 674 121.54 4.02 16.91
N LYS A 675 120.81 5.08 16.54
CA LYS A 675 121.24 6.45 16.82
C LYS A 675 120.96 6.76 18.27
N ILE A 676 122.04 7.03 18.98
CA ILE A 676 122.02 7.48 20.37
C ILE A 676 122.66 8.85 20.49
N LYS A 677 122.28 9.58 21.54
CA LYS A 677 122.88 10.86 21.90
C LYS A 677 123.48 10.77 23.30
N PRO A 678 124.77 10.38 23.40
CA PRO A 678 125.50 10.43 24.66
C PRO A 678 125.81 11.88 25.04
N ILE A 679 125.62 12.24 26.31
CA ILE A 679 126.18 13.50 26.83
C ILE A 679 127.70 13.34 26.96
N ASN A 680 128.48 14.36 26.59
CA ASN A 680 129.94 14.31 26.60
C ASN A 680 130.57 15.01 27.82
N ILE A 681 129.78 15.32 28.84
CA ILE A 681 130.24 15.90 30.10
C ILE A 681 129.65 15.12 31.29
N LEU A 682 130.49 14.90 32.30
CA LEU A 682 130.15 14.24 33.55
C LEU A 682 130.66 15.13 34.68
N THR A 683 129.76 15.61 35.54
CA THR A 683 130.05 16.47 36.69
C THR A 683 129.43 15.88 37.95
N PRO A 684 130.00 14.80 38.52
CA PRO A 684 129.44 14.13 39.69
C PRO A 684 129.62 14.97 40.95
N ASN A 685 128.73 15.94 41.15
CA ASN A 685 128.71 16.88 42.28
C ASN A 685 127.44 16.74 43.14
N GLY A 686 126.47 15.93 42.71
CA GLY A 686 125.23 15.64 43.41
C GLY A 686 124.10 16.65 43.19
N ASP A 687 124.19 17.53 42.18
CA ASP A 687 123.16 18.54 41.88
C ASP A 687 121.99 18.02 41.00
N GLY A 688 122.06 16.77 40.57
CA GLY A 688 121.10 16.09 39.70
C GLY A 688 121.35 16.29 38.20
N LYS A 689 122.34 17.08 37.79
CA LYS A 689 122.65 17.39 36.39
C LYS A 689 124.00 16.83 35.99
N ASN A 690 124.01 15.96 34.99
CA ASN A 690 125.22 15.31 34.49
C ASN A 690 126.03 14.61 35.60
N ASP A 691 125.40 14.22 36.70
CA ASP A 691 126.03 13.44 37.77
C ASP A 691 126.40 12.03 37.30
N LYS A 692 125.66 11.54 36.31
CA LYS A 692 125.84 10.24 35.67
C LYS A 692 126.01 10.43 34.19
N PHE A 693 126.69 9.49 33.54
CA PHE A 693 126.82 9.50 32.10
C PHE A 693 125.48 9.09 31.46
N VAL A 694 124.74 10.07 30.99
CA VAL A 694 123.43 9.86 30.38
C VAL A 694 123.55 9.67 28.87
N ILE A 695 122.99 8.58 28.38
CA ILE A 695 122.79 8.28 26.96
C ILE A 695 121.28 8.26 26.72
N GLU A 696 120.79 9.20 25.92
CA GLU A 696 119.36 9.28 25.59
C GLU A 696 118.87 7.99 24.93
N ASN A 697 117.65 7.55 25.28
CA ASN A 697 116.97 6.36 24.74
C ASN A 697 117.72 5.03 24.94
N ILE A 698 118.70 4.97 25.85
CA ILE A 698 119.44 3.72 26.11
C ILE A 698 118.53 2.59 26.63
N ASP A 699 117.40 2.94 27.24
CA ASP A 699 116.33 2.03 27.70
C ASP A 699 115.68 1.22 26.56
N TYR A 700 115.81 1.68 25.30
CA TYR A 700 115.29 0.99 24.11
C TYR A 700 116.31 0.00 23.52
N TYR A 701 117.53 -0.01 24.05
CA TYR A 701 118.61 -0.90 23.65
C TYR A 701 119.12 -1.71 24.86
N PRO A 702 118.30 -2.58 25.47
CA PRO A 702 118.65 -3.29 26.72
C PRO A 702 119.87 -4.21 26.61
N ASN A 703 120.24 -4.61 25.38
CA ASN A 703 121.41 -5.46 25.11
C ASN A 703 122.72 -4.67 24.95
N ASN A 704 122.71 -3.35 25.20
CA ASN A 704 123.89 -2.53 25.04
C ASN A 704 125.04 -2.95 26.00
N THR A 705 126.27 -2.56 25.70
CA THR A 705 127.43 -2.71 26.59
C THR A 705 128.26 -1.44 26.51
N LEU A 706 128.37 -0.73 27.64
CA LEU A 706 129.24 0.43 27.76
C LEU A 706 130.59 0.01 28.34
N LYS A 707 131.67 0.41 27.67
CA LYS A 707 133.05 0.32 28.17
C LYS A 707 133.63 1.72 28.19
N VAL A 708 134.26 2.13 29.28
CA VAL A 708 134.93 3.43 29.42
C VAL A 708 136.39 3.21 29.75
N PHE A 709 137.25 4.03 29.17
CA PHE A 709 138.71 3.93 29.18
C PHE A 709 139.32 5.28 29.58
N ASP A 710 140.45 5.24 30.28
CA ASP A 710 141.26 6.44 30.53
C ASP A 710 142.09 6.84 29.29
N ARG A 711 142.86 7.95 29.40
CA ARG A 711 143.73 8.43 28.31
C ARG A 711 144.83 7.46 27.90
N ALA A 712 145.21 6.52 28.77
CA ALA A 712 146.20 5.48 28.47
C ALA A 712 145.57 4.24 27.82
N GLY A 713 144.24 4.22 27.62
CA GLY A 713 143.50 3.10 27.03
C GLY A 713 143.15 2.00 28.02
N ARG A 714 143.34 2.20 29.33
CA ARG A 714 142.96 1.21 30.36
C ARG A 714 141.47 1.31 30.64
N ALA A 715 140.76 0.18 30.67
CA ALA A 715 139.34 0.15 30.98
C ALA A 715 139.10 0.54 32.46
N VAL A 716 138.30 1.57 32.68
CA VAL A 716 137.92 2.08 34.01
C VAL A 716 136.46 1.78 34.36
N TYR A 717 135.63 1.43 33.37
CA TYR A 717 134.26 0.99 33.60
C TYR A 717 133.84 0.04 32.49
N THR A 718 133.07 -1.00 32.83
CA THR A 718 132.43 -1.87 31.84
C THR A 718 131.12 -2.36 32.40
N LYS A 719 130.03 -2.21 31.65
CA LYS A 719 128.68 -2.63 32.03
C LYS A 719 127.89 -3.09 30.82
N LYS A 720 127.39 -4.31 30.87
CA LYS A 720 126.34 -4.80 29.97
C LYS A 720 124.97 -4.35 30.49
N GLY A 721 124.07 -3.97 29.59
CA GLY A 721 122.78 -3.37 29.88
C GLY A 721 122.91 -2.03 30.58
N TYR A 722 123.76 -1.14 30.06
CA TYR A 722 123.97 0.17 30.66
C TYR A 722 122.66 0.97 30.66
N ALA A 723 122.31 1.53 31.82
CA ALA A 723 121.06 2.25 32.04
C ALA A 723 121.31 3.65 32.66
N ASN A 724 122.36 4.35 32.18
CA ASN A 724 122.74 5.69 32.63
C ASN A 724 123.14 5.76 34.12
N GLU A 725 123.91 4.78 34.57
CA GLU A 725 124.19 4.56 35.99
C GLU A 725 125.58 5.02 36.44
N TRP A 726 126.52 5.21 35.51
CA TRP A 726 127.94 5.46 35.84
C TRP A 726 128.19 6.92 36.22
N ASP A 727 128.80 7.13 37.38
CA ASP A 727 129.04 8.41 38.05
C ASP A 727 130.52 8.84 38.01
N GLY A 728 131.31 8.25 37.12
CA GLY A 728 132.73 8.60 36.99
C GLY A 728 133.59 8.05 38.11
N THR A 729 133.23 6.90 38.68
CA THR A 729 134.03 6.16 39.67
C THR A 729 134.59 4.87 39.09
N LEU A 730 135.71 4.39 39.65
CA LEU A 730 136.29 3.07 39.43
C LEU A 730 136.38 2.36 40.79
N ASN A 731 135.67 1.24 40.94
CA ASN A 731 135.57 0.48 42.19
C ASN A 731 135.17 1.36 43.40
N GLY A 732 134.24 2.29 43.19
CA GLY A 732 133.76 3.23 44.21
C GLY A 732 134.71 4.39 44.50
N SER A 733 135.92 4.40 43.93
CA SER A 733 136.86 5.52 44.06
C SER A 733 136.64 6.54 42.94
N PRO A 734 136.63 7.85 43.24
CA PRO A 734 136.57 8.90 42.23
C PRO A 734 137.70 8.80 41.21
N LEU A 735 137.35 8.79 39.93
CA LEU A 735 138.32 9.00 38.86
C LEU A 735 138.71 10.47 38.77
N ALA A 736 139.94 10.73 38.31
CA ALA A 736 140.47 12.09 38.17
C ALA A 736 139.69 12.92 37.15
N SER A 737 139.72 14.26 37.30
CA SER A 737 139.18 15.17 36.29
C SER A 737 139.99 15.02 34.99
N ASP A 738 139.41 14.35 34.01
CA ASP A 738 140.07 14.04 32.76
C ASP A 738 139.08 13.71 31.62
N THR A 739 139.58 13.61 30.40
CA THR A 739 138.84 13.08 29.26
C THR A 739 138.93 11.55 29.23
N TYR A 740 137.78 10.90 29.37
CA TYR A 740 137.63 9.46 29.24
C TYR A 740 137.05 9.12 27.87
N TYR A 741 137.45 7.99 27.31
CA TYR A 741 136.92 7.51 26.03
C TYR A 741 135.97 6.36 26.28
N TYR A 742 134.85 6.30 25.58
CA TYR A 742 133.91 5.18 25.71
C TYR A 742 133.71 4.46 24.38
N ILE A 743 133.39 3.18 24.51
CA ILE A 743 132.87 2.33 23.45
C ILE A 743 131.53 1.80 23.93
N LEU A 744 130.45 2.14 23.22
CA LEU A 744 129.12 1.57 23.43
C LEU A 744 128.80 0.61 22.29
N GLU A 745 128.44 -0.62 22.65
CA GLU A 745 128.13 -1.70 21.71
C GLU A 745 126.65 -2.08 21.89
N PHE A 746 125.90 -2.36 20.82
CA PHE A 746 124.48 -2.75 20.92
C PHE A 746 124.23 -4.26 20.80
N GLY A 747 125.29 -5.03 20.58
CA GLY A 747 125.27 -6.48 20.37
C GLY A 747 126.31 -6.90 19.32
N PRO A 748 126.51 -8.22 19.10
CA PRO A 748 127.43 -8.71 18.08
C PRO A 748 127.04 -8.18 16.69
N ASN A 749 128.01 -7.65 15.94
CA ASN A 749 127.86 -7.19 14.55
C ASN A 749 126.94 -5.97 14.30
N LEU A 750 126.56 -5.21 15.34
CA LEU A 750 125.69 -4.01 15.22
C LEU A 750 126.45 -2.67 15.24
N GLY A 751 127.78 -2.70 15.09
CA GLY A 751 128.63 -1.52 15.17
C GLY A 751 128.97 -1.10 16.60
N GLN A 752 129.94 -0.19 16.74
CA GLN A 752 130.37 0.38 18.02
C GLN A 752 130.30 1.90 17.94
N PHE A 753 129.70 2.53 18.94
CA PHE A 753 129.76 3.98 19.11
C PHE A 753 130.95 4.31 19.98
N LYS A 754 131.87 5.10 19.43
CA LYS A 754 133.05 5.56 20.14
C LYS A 754 132.94 7.06 20.35
N GLY A 755 133.28 7.49 21.55
CA GLY A 755 133.27 8.90 21.87
C GLY A 755 134.13 9.18 23.07
N TYR A 756 134.04 10.41 23.56
CA TYR A 756 134.67 10.81 24.78
C TYR A 756 133.64 11.44 25.72
N ILE A 757 133.96 11.40 27.00
CA ILE A 757 133.26 12.10 28.05
C ILE A 757 134.29 12.81 28.92
N THR A 758 134.11 14.11 29.10
CA THR A 758 134.95 14.90 29.99
C THR A 758 134.38 14.81 31.40
N LEU A 759 135.12 14.18 32.30
CA LEU A 759 134.83 14.16 33.73
C LEU A 759 135.46 15.40 34.36
N ILE A 760 134.62 16.25 34.96
CA ILE A 760 135.07 17.42 35.71
C ILE A 760 134.62 17.24 37.15
N ARG A 761 135.58 17.19 38.06
CA ARG A 761 135.37 17.28 39.50
C ARG A 761 135.81 18.67 39.97
N ASN A 762 134.88 19.37 40.60
CA ASN A 762 135.12 20.64 41.28
C ASN A 762 135.39 20.42 42.76
#